data_AF-A0A417KWY5-F1
#
_entry.id   AF-A0A417KWY5-F1
#
_cell.length_a   1.000
_cell.length_b   1.000
_cell.length_c   1.000
_cell.angle_alpha   90.00
_cell.angle_beta   90.00
_cell.angle_gamma   90.00
#
_symmetry.space_group_name_H-M   'P 1'
#
loop_
_entity.id
_entity.type
_entity.pdbx_description
1 polymer ?
#
loop_
_entity_poly.entity_id
_entity_poly.type
_entity_poly.pdbx_seq_one_letter_code
_entity_poly.pdbx_strand_id
1 'polypeptide(L)'
;MKKTLLLITLITTLGGCSNRASFPDGKSQYQEFSPDGIPFVITQTPWDVDGSGNHRAVVLVSDIQADAVIATLPWRRPDMRPETKRIIVTNARTGENIRNVTVLELTPETGKIAFQPREAGEYYIYYLPYKFRKGSDDARYGKPWNDYLPPEEIADADWKANVNKNQSTLPQVKVKQFESRSEFDFFTPMGLIATSEEEQVLAKQAQDGFLIFPEDRAFPIRLSKRLPVRWIEKGSSSEFSGMAIKNEYYTWQIGVWAAQKELNNIRLSFSDFASGSHIIRASEATCFNQEGINWDGNPIRFTVNIPAGHIQALWCGLQIPENASPGNYQGTVTLTSDNAAPQTIRINLQVTNDFLTDKGDGELWRHSRLRWLNSTIGTDNLPVTPYTAMQVTDNRITATDKYLTIDGNGLPEAIEINNRPIIRKPFSFIVETSQGPVTFNSENIRLKKEADGLVSWTASSTQNDISFDCKAYMEYDGYIRYHLKVSAAHEMIVNNIKLITDYASVSSEYFMGTGYSGGKHPEHYTWDWKGPWDSYWMGGPKSGLHVEFRGGTYHGPLINDYKPAATPVWSNNGNGHILVNGTTVIAQTGKDTLGSVPKDFEFALLVTPVKPVNPSKHFSERYYHANPNGFAQAATEGANVANIHHSQNLNPVINYPFIVRDSLIEYINEQHKANRKVKLYYTIRELTNYATEIYALKSLNHEIFVAGVGYGLPWHCEHLIDDYKAAWYTELPGQHSDAALVLNGFSRWINYYLEGLRWMFENYQIDGIYMDDVSFDRTVMKRMKKIMAQYRPNALIDLHSNTGYSIGPANQYTDFFPYVDRLWFGESFKYNQMRPDEWFVTFSGIPFGQMSEMLQDGGNRYLGMVYGTTARHSYGQFSPAPVWALWKSFGITEANMLGYWDNDCPVRSNHPDVKVTVYVKPQETLLAIGNFDTKDQTIKLDYNWITLGIDPSKAILYAPEIADFQQEHTFGINESIPVGSKKGWLLIVKEKK
;
A
#
# COMPACT_ATOMS: atom_id res chain seq x y z
N MET A 1 51.82 -17.72 55.23
CA MET A 1 53.06 -16.95 55.50
C MET A 1 53.78 -16.72 54.18
N LYS A 2 54.18 -15.47 53.93
CA LYS A 2 54.85 -14.96 52.71
C LYS A 2 56.01 -15.83 52.18
N LYS A 3 56.09 -15.97 50.86
CA LYS A 3 57.29 -16.04 49.99
C LYS A 3 56.83 -15.63 48.58
N THR A 4 56.86 -14.35 48.16
CA THR A 4 57.97 -13.45 47.80
C THR A 4 58.75 -13.89 46.55
N LEU A 5 58.35 -13.31 45.41
CA LEU A 5 59.19 -12.60 44.44
C LEU A 5 60.39 -13.34 43.79
N LEU A 6 60.18 -13.97 42.63
CA LEU A 6 61.07 -13.94 41.46
C LEU A 6 60.44 -14.78 40.32
N LEU A 7 59.73 -14.15 39.39
CA LEU A 7 59.63 -14.62 37.99
C LEU A 7 59.25 -13.43 37.10
N ILE A 8 60.19 -12.50 36.99
CA ILE A 8 60.29 -11.58 35.85
C ILE A 8 61.17 -12.31 34.83
N THR A 9 60.87 -12.14 33.54
CA THR A 9 61.65 -12.58 32.35
C THR A 9 61.40 -13.98 31.80
N LEU A 10 60.18 -14.25 31.32
CA LEU A 10 59.95 -14.92 30.02
C LEU A 10 58.45 -14.84 29.68
N ILE A 11 58.13 -14.17 28.57
CA ILE A 11 56.87 -14.01 27.82
C ILE A 11 56.76 -12.52 27.43
N THR A 12 57.73 -12.10 26.63
CA THR A 12 57.64 -10.94 25.75
C THR A 12 57.83 -11.49 24.34
N THR A 13 56.72 -11.90 23.72
CA THR A 13 56.47 -12.02 22.27
C THR A 13 55.15 -12.77 22.09
N LEU A 14 54.31 -12.34 21.15
CA LEU A 14 52.93 -12.80 20.86
C LEU A 14 51.82 -12.08 21.65
N GLY A 15 51.81 -10.75 21.54
CA GLY A 15 50.64 -9.91 21.80
C GLY A 15 50.44 -8.89 20.69
N GLY A 16 50.74 -9.27 19.44
CA GLY A 16 50.37 -8.49 18.27
C GLY A 16 48.93 -8.81 17.89
N CYS A 17 47.97 -8.27 18.64
CA CYS A 17 46.60 -8.19 18.16
C CYS A 17 46.63 -7.30 16.91
N SER A 18 46.54 -7.94 15.74
CA SER A 18 46.21 -7.27 14.49
C SER A 18 44.97 -6.40 14.73
N ASN A 19 45.11 -5.08 14.60
CA ASN A 19 43.99 -4.17 14.38
C ASN A 19 43.26 -4.65 13.12
N ARG A 20 42.25 -5.54 13.27
CA ARG A 20 41.23 -5.67 12.23
C ARG A 20 40.56 -4.31 12.17
N ALA A 21 40.63 -3.64 11.02
CA ALA A 21 39.84 -2.44 10.79
C ALA A 21 38.37 -2.78 11.08
N SER A 22 37.78 -2.13 12.09
CA SER A 22 36.36 -2.31 12.39
C SER A 22 35.58 -1.51 11.35
N PHE A 23 34.88 -2.20 10.46
CA PHE A 23 33.98 -1.54 9.51
C PHE A 23 32.68 -1.14 10.21
N PRO A 24 32.03 -0.05 9.78
CA PRO A 24 30.74 0.36 10.33
C PRO A 24 29.63 -0.69 10.14
N ASP A 25 28.67 -0.66 11.04
CA ASP A 25 27.44 -1.43 11.02
C ASP A 25 26.21 -0.55 11.28
N GLY A 26 25.02 -1.16 11.32
CA GLY A 26 23.77 -0.42 11.57
C GLY A 26 23.72 0.35 12.89
N LYS A 27 24.53 -0.02 13.90
CA LYS A 27 24.58 0.64 15.20
C LYS A 27 25.58 1.79 15.26
N SER A 28 26.48 1.88 14.29
CA SER A 28 27.55 2.88 14.25
C SER A 28 27.04 4.32 14.18
N GLN A 29 25.88 4.59 13.56
CA GLN A 29 25.28 5.93 13.53
C GLN A 29 24.66 6.40 14.85
N TYR A 30 24.45 5.50 15.79
CA TYR A 30 23.81 5.78 17.09
C TYR A 30 24.82 5.84 18.24
N GLN A 31 26.12 5.77 17.93
CA GLN A 31 27.18 5.94 18.91
C GLN A 31 27.28 7.40 19.35
N GLU A 32 27.74 7.61 20.58
CA GLU A 32 28.03 8.94 21.13
C GLU A 32 29.06 9.68 20.27
N PHE A 33 28.83 10.97 20.06
CA PHE A 33 29.74 11.86 19.33
C PHE A 33 29.66 13.30 19.88
N SER A 34 30.72 14.08 19.69
CA SER A 34 30.94 15.34 20.41
C SER A 34 31.55 16.44 19.53
N PRO A 35 30.80 17.03 18.58
CA PRO A 35 31.36 17.96 17.60
C PRO A 35 31.95 19.23 18.21
N ASP A 36 31.34 19.72 19.30
CA ASP A 36 31.82 20.89 20.05
C ASP A 36 32.44 20.50 21.40
N GLY A 37 32.91 19.26 21.53
CA GLY A 37 33.38 18.70 22.80
C GLY A 37 32.27 18.44 23.82
N ILE A 38 31.00 18.54 23.40
CA ILE A 38 29.81 18.22 24.20
C ILE A 38 29.15 16.98 23.59
N PRO A 39 28.98 15.89 24.35
CA PRO A 39 28.45 14.65 23.81
C PRO A 39 26.95 14.70 23.53
N PHE A 40 26.56 14.10 22.41
CA PHE A 40 25.19 13.70 22.09
C PHE A 40 25.01 12.23 22.41
N VAL A 41 24.07 11.91 23.30
CA VAL A 41 23.83 10.55 23.80
C VAL A 41 22.36 10.16 23.73
N ILE A 42 22.11 8.85 23.73
CA ILE A 42 20.78 8.29 23.99
C ILE A 42 20.65 8.12 25.51
N THR A 43 19.58 8.66 26.09
CA THR A 43 19.36 8.54 27.54
C THR A 43 19.13 7.08 27.95
N GLN A 44 19.56 6.72 29.16
CA GLN A 44 19.28 5.39 29.74
C GLN A 44 17.87 5.31 30.35
N THR A 45 17.27 6.47 30.66
CA THR A 45 15.95 6.56 31.30
C THR A 45 15.06 7.49 30.48
N PRO A 46 14.21 6.93 29.59
CA PRO A 46 13.24 7.71 28.82
C PRO A 46 12.31 8.51 29.74
N TRP A 47 11.93 9.71 29.31
CA TRP A 47 10.99 10.58 30.03
C TRP A 47 9.63 10.65 29.31
N ASP A 48 8.65 11.28 29.97
CA ASP A 48 7.34 11.57 29.37
C ASP A 48 7.49 12.63 28.28
N VAL A 49 7.17 12.29 27.03
CA VAL A 49 7.28 13.24 25.91
C VAL A 49 6.19 14.30 25.90
N ASP A 50 5.05 14.08 26.58
CA ASP A 50 3.93 15.02 26.52
C ASP A 50 4.26 16.31 27.26
N GLY A 51 4.56 17.35 26.48
CA GLY A 51 5.00 18.65 26.97
C GLY A 51 6.51 18.81 27.11
N SER A 52 7.31 17.74 27.01
CA SER A 52 8.78 17.81 27.10
C SER A 52 9.49 17.52 25.77
N GLY A 53 8.86 16.76 24.88
CA GLY A 53 9.42 16.38 23.58
C GLY A 53 10.53 15.35 23.65
N ASN A 54 11.24 15.15 22.53
CA ASN A 54 12.19 14.05 22.35
C ASN A 54 13.63 14.36 22.78
N HIS A 55 13.94 15.63 23.05
CA HIS A 55 15.32 16.08 23.25
C HIS A 55 15.50 17.09 24.38
N ARG A 56 16.61 16.96 25.11
CA ARG A 56 17.01 17.89 26.17
C ARG A 56 18.52 18.11 26.23
N ALA A 57 18.94 19.27 26.74
CA ALA A 57 20.32 19.50 27.16
C ALA A 57 20.41 19.35 28.68
N VAL A 58 21.47 18.70 29.17
CA VAL A 58 21.78 18.60 30.60
C VAL A 58 22.83 19.67 30.91
N VAL A 59 22.50 20.59 31.81
CA VAL A 59 23.42 21.67 32.23
C VAL A 59 23.69 21.62 33.73
N LEU A 60 24.90 21.97 34.13
CA LEU A 60 25.34 21.98 35.53
C LEU A 60 25.48 23.42 36.03
N VAL A 61 24.68 23.76 37.05
CA VAL A 61 24.74 25.03 37.79
C VAL A 61 25.59 24.81 39.04
N SER A 62 26.76 25.45 39.09
CA SER A 62 27.68 25.39 40.24
C SER A 62 27.55 26.57 41.19
N ASP A 63 27.02 27.70 40.72
CA ASP A 63 26.90 28.96 41.49
C ASP A 63 25.42 29.39 41.57
N ILE A 64 24.94 29.60 42.79
CA ILE A 64 23.56 30.05 43.09
C ILE A 64 23.52 31.49 43.61
N GLN A 65 24.65 32.18 43.70
CA GLN A 65 24.69 33.55 44.19
C GLN A 65 24.19 34.56 43.15
N ALA A 66 24.14 34.18 41.87
CA ALA A 66 23.54 34.98 40.81
C ALA A 66 22.03 34.67 40.65
N ASP A 67 21.24 35.72 40.51
CA ASP A 67 19.79 35.66 40.27
C ASP A 67 19.42 35.11 38.87
N ALA A 68 20.39 35.02 37.97
CA ALA A 68 20.25 34.40 36.67
C ALA A 68 21.58 33.79 36.21
N VAL A 69 21.48 32.71 35.44
CA VAL A 69 22.62 32.07 34.78
C VAL A 69 22.32 31.88 33.30
N ILE A 70 23.36 31.75 32.46
CA ILE A 70 23.22 31.58 31.01
C ILE A 70 23.76 30.20 30.60
N ALA A 71 22.96 29.46 29.84
CA ALA A 71 23.37 28.30 29.08
C ALA A 71 23.55 28.68 27.60
N THR A 72 24.71 28.36 27.02
CA THR A 72 24.96 28.48 25.59
C THR A 72 25.04 27.07 25.00
N LEU A 73 24.06 26.70 24.17
CA LEU A 73 23.84 25.35 23.68
C LEU A 73 24.18 25.25 22.18
N PRO A 74 25.34 24.68 21.79
CA PRO A 74 25.68 24.44 20.38
C PRO A 74 24.95 23.20 19.87
N TRP A 75 23.63 23.29 19.74
CA TRP A 75 22.76 22.14 19.51
C TRP A 75 22.68 21.65 18.07
N ARG A 76 23.15 22.45 17.10
CA ARG A 76 23.21 22.13 15.67
C ARG A 76 21.93 21.52 15.07
N ARG A 77 20.80 22.15 15.34
CA ARG A 77 19.45 21.69 14.97
C ARG A 77 19.20 21.72 13.46
N PRO A 78 18.63 20.66 12.88
CA PRO A 78 18.26 20.61 11.46
C PRO A 78 16.91 21.24 11.14
N ASP A 79 16.06 21.49 12.15
CA ASP A 79 14.71 22.01 11.91
C ASP A 79 14.72 23.47 11.43
N MET A 80 13.87 23.77 10.46
CA MET A 80 13.89 25.06 9.75
C MET A 80 13.39 26.27 10.55
N ARG A 81 12.78 26.06 11.71
CA ARG A 81 12.05 27.10 12.47
C ARG A 81 12.22 26.94 13.99
N PRO A 82 13.43 27.02 14.53
CA PRO A 82 13.65 26.84 15.95
C PRO A 82 12.93 27.87 16.81
N GLU A 83 12.73 29.08 16.30
CA GLU A 83 12.05 30.21 16.94
C GLU A 83 10.56 29.99 17.21
N THR A 84 9.94 29.03 16.52
CA THR A 84 8.52 28.69 16.70
C THR A 84 8.29 27.70 17.83
N LYS A 85 9.33 27.32 18.58
CA LYS A 85 9.27 26.24 19.57
C LYS A 85 9.66 26.74 20.95
N ARG A 86 8.89 26.33 21.95
CA ARG A 86 9.12 26.68 23.35
C ARG A 86 10.43 26.11 23.89
N ILE A 87 11.02 26.81 24.86
CA ILE A 87 12.09 26.27 25.72
C ILE A 87 11.53 26.03 27.13
N ILE A 88 11.78 24.86 27.70
CA ILE A 88 11.38 24.51 29.08
C ILE A 88 12.63 24.15 29.86
N VAL A 89 12.80 24.77 31.03
CA VAL A 89 13.90 24.45 31.94
C VAL A 89 13.31 23.78 33.18
N THR A 90 13.89 22.65 33.59
CA THR A 90 13.48 21.90 34.78
C THR A 90 14.65 21.63 35.70
N ASN A 91 14.43 21.67 37.00
CA ASN A 91 15.40 21.17 37.97
C ASN A 91 15.43 19.64 37.87
N ALA A 92 16.61 19.06 37.60
CA ALA A 92 16.73 17.62 37.35
C ALA A 92 16.42 16.75 38.57
N ARG A 93 16.59 17.30 39.79
CA ARG A 93 16.37 16.59 41.05
C ARG A 93 14.90 16.63 41.48
N THR A 94 14.25 17.79 41.36
CA THR A 94 12.85 17.96 41.82
C THR A 94 11.83 17.73 40.73
N GLY A 95 12.23 17.83 39.46
CA GLY A 95 11.32 17.81 38.30
C GLY A 95 10.52 19.10 38.12
N GLU A 96 10.75 20.12 38.94
CA GLU A 96 10.00 21.38 38.90
C GLU A 96 10.41 22.26 37.71
N ASN A 97 9.41 22.80 36.99
CA ASN A 97 9.61 23.78 35.92
C ASN A 97 10.12 25.12 36.49
N ILE A 98 11.15 25.67 35.87
CA ILE A 98 11.64 27.01 36.17
C ILE A 98 10.78 28.02 35.42
N ARG A 99 10.16 28.94 36.17
CA ARG A 99 9.29 29.99 35.60
C ARG A 99 10.08 31.08 34.88
N ASN A 100 11.13 31.59 35.53
CA ASN A 100 11.95 32.66 34.97
C ASN A 100 12.98 32.08 34.00
N VAL A 101 12.58 32.02 32.73
CA VAL A 101 13.39 31.58 31.58
C VAL A 101 13.20 32.59 30.47
N THR A 102 14.30 33.06 29.87
CA THR A 102 14.25 33.90 28.66
C THR A 102 15.24 33.40 27.64
N VAL A 103 14.82 33.43 26.38
CA VAL A 103 15.68 33.14 25.24
C VAL A 103 16.40 34.44 24.85
N LEU A 104 17.73 34.40 24.83
CA LEU A 104 18.59 35.54 24.46
C LEU A 104 19.02 35.46 23.00
N GLU A 105 19.24 34.24 22.50
CA GLU A 105 19.59 33.97 21.11
C GLU A 105 19.05 32.59 20.75
N LEU A 106 18.51 32.46 19.54
CA LEU A 106 17.91 31.21 19.07
C LEU A 106 18.13 31.07 17.57
N THR A 107 19.10 30.25 17.20
CA THR A 107 19.40 29.93 15.81
C THR A 107 19.45 28.41 15.64
N PRO A 108 19.47 27.89 14.40
CA PRO A 108 19.72 26.47 14.18
C PRO A 108 21.06 26.00 14.79
N GLU A 109 22.07 26.85 14.84
CA GLU A 109 23.42 26.49 15.31
C GLU A 109 23.53 26.56 16.84
N THR A 110 22.95 27.60 17.46
CA THR A 110 23.08 27.85 18.90
C THR A 110 21.78 28.32 19.57
N GLY A 111 21.60 27.91 20.83
CA GLY A 111 20.57 28.44 21.73
C GLY A 111 21.20 29.05 22.97
N LYS A 112 21.00 30.35 23.21
CA LYS A 112 21.46 31.06 24.40
C LYS A 112 20.29 31.34 25.32
N ILE A 113 20.23 30.62 26.44
CA ILE A 113 19.07 30.61 27.36
C ILE A 113 19.50 31.13 28.71
N ALA A 114 18.80 32.14 29.24
CA ALA A 114 18.95 32.57 30.62
C ALA A 114 17.82 32.01 31.47
N PHE A 115 18.14 31.55 32.68
CA PHE A 115 17.14 31.08 33.65
C PHE A 115 17.54 31.39 35.09
N GLN A 116 16.56 31.47 35.99
CA GLN A 116 16.77 31.67 37.42
C GLN A 116 16.90 30.30 38.13
N PRO A 117 18.11 29.85 38.49
CA PRO A 117 18.28 28.58 39.19
C PRO A 117 17.69 28.68 40.60
N ARG A 118 17.14 27.57 41.12
CA ARG A 118 16.66 27.49 42.51
C ARG A 118 17.73 26.98 43.47
N GLU A 119 18.66 26.20 42.95
CA GLU A 119 19.75 25.56 43.69
C GLU A 119 20.88 25.09 42.75
N ALA A 120 22.02 24.71 43.32
CA ALA A 120 23.12 24.13 42.58
C ALA A 120 22.79 22.68 42.20
N GLY A 121 23.19 22.27 41.01
CA GLY A 121 22.91 20.93 40.49
C GLY A 121 22.60 20.93 39.00
N GLU A 122 22.04 19.81 38.55
CA GLU A 122 21.68 19.61 37.15
C GLU A 122 20.30 20.19 36.83
N TYR A 123 20.19 20.74 35.62
CA TYR A 123 18.94 21.20 35.04
C TYR A 123 18.79 20.60 33.65
N TYR A 124 17.56 20.27 33.27
CA TYR A 124 17.24 19.86 31.91
C TYR A 124 16.62 21.01 31.15
N ILE A 125 17.16 21.30 29.96
CA ILE A 125 16.61 22.28 29.02
C ILE A 125 16.00 21.50 27.84
N TYR A 126 14.67 21.41 27.79
CA TYR A 126 13.93 20.84 26.67
C TYR A 126 13.75 21.90 25.59
N TYR A 127 14.12 21.57 24.35
CA TYR A 127 14.21 22.54 23.25
C TYR A 127 13.37 22.22 22.01
N LEU A 128 12.66 21.09 22.04
CA LEU A 128 11.68 20.64 21.04
C LEU A 128 10.41 20.08 21.71
N PRO A 129 9.82 20.75 22.72
CA PRO A 129 8.66 20.22 23.43
C PRO A 129 7.42 20.21 22.55
N TYR A 130 6.64 19.14 22.60
CA TYR A 130 5.40 18.97 21.83
C TYR A 130 4.30 18.29 22.66
N LYS A 131 3.05 18.36 22.19
CA LYS A 131 1.92 17.62 22.75
C LYS A 131 1.79 16.25 22.10
N PHE A 132 1.92 15.20 22.89
CA PHE A 132 1.83 13.84 22.36
C PHE A 132 0.38 13.53 21.97
N ARG A 133 0.21 13.17 20.70
CA ARG A 133 -1.09 12.82 20.13
C ARG A 133 -1.48 11.40 20.56
N LYS A 134 -2.74 11.22 20.96
CA LYS A 134 -3.28 9.90 21.33
C LYS A 134 -4.25 9.40 20.27
N GLY A 135 -4.29 8.09 20.08
CA GLY A 135 -5.14 7.43 19.08
C GLY A 135 -4.56 7.43 17.67
N SER A 136 -5.44 7.48 16.67
CA SER A 136 -5.09 7.40 15.24
C SER A 136 -5.87 8.44 14.46
N ASP A 137 -5.26 9.01 13.42
CA ASP A 137 -5.87 10.06 12.60
C ASP A 137 -5.17 10.14 11.23
N ASP A 138 -5.82 10.76 10.24
CA ASP A 138 -5.32 10.89 8.88
C ASP A 138 -4.89 12.33 8.55
N ALA A 139 -3.58 12.56 8.42
CA ALA A 139 -3.06 13.88 8.07
C ALA A 139 -3.18 14.25 6.59
N ARG A 140 -3.63 13.33 5.71
CA ARG A 140 -3.68 13.56 4.25
C ARG A 140 -4.63 14.69 3.88
N TYR A 141 -5.69 14.86 4.66
CA TYR A 141 -6.83 15.71 4.37
C TYR A 141 -6.89 16.88 5.35
N GLY A 142 -5.95 17.83 5.23
CA GLY A 142 -5.97 18.99 6.12
C GLY A 142 -4.71 19.85 6.04
N LYS A 143 -4.62 20.80 6.98
CA LYS A 143 -3.36 21.52 7.24
C LYS A 143 -2.38 20.57 7.93
N PRO A 144 -1.06 20.67 7.66
CA PRO A 144 -0.07 19.91 8.40
C PRO A 144 -0.23 20.14 9.90
N TRP A 145 -0.11 19.07 10.69
CA TRP A 145 -0.08 19.18 12.14
C TRP A 145 1.11 20.04 12.60
N ASN A 146 0.98 20.66 13.76
CA ASN A 146 2.08 21.36 14.42
C ASN A 146 1.91 21.18 15.92
N ASP A 147 2.34 20.02 16.40
CA ASP A 147 2.12 19.61 17.78
C ASP A 147 3.16 20.21 18.75
N TYR A 148 4.18 20.91 18.23
CA TYR A 148 5.15 21.63 19.04
C TYR A 148 4.49 22.73 19.88
N LEU A 149 4.96 22.90 21.12
CA LEU A 149 4.52 23.99 21.98
C LEU A 149 5.08 25.32 21.44
N PRO A 150 4.22 26.34 21.25
CA PRO A 150 4.68 27.65 20.84
C PRO A 150 5.46 28.35 21.97
N PRO A 151 6.33 29.32 21.65
CA PRO A 151 7.00 30.12 22.67
C PRO A 151 6.01 30.77 23.63
N GLU A 152 6.35 30.83 24.91
CA GLU A 152 5.52 31.43 25.95
C GLU A 152 6.37 32.37 26.81
N GLU A 153 5.87 33.58 27.06
CA GLU A 153 6.55 34.61 27.85
C GLU A 153 5.99 34.63 29.29
N ILE A 154 6.52 33.75 30.15
CA ILE A 154 6.07 33.58 31.54
C ILE A 154 7.02 34.14 32.60
N ALA A 155 8.19 34.61 32.17
CA ALA A 155 9.20 35.20 33.03
C ALA A 155 8.72 36.55 33.59
N ASP A 156 9.13 36.85 34.82
CA ASP A 156 8.91 38.15 35.43
C ASP A 156 9.57 39.27 34.59
N ALA A 157 8.84 40.36 34.37
CA ALA A 157 9.28 41.43 33.47
C ALA A 157 10.52 42.17 33.99
N ASP A 158 10.60 42.40 35.30
CA ASP A 158 11.74 43.06 35.92
C ASP A 158 12.98 42.16 35.91
N TRP A 159 12.79 40.87 36.19
CA TRP A 159 13.85 39.86 36.06
C TRP A 159 14.40 39.80 34.62
N LYS A 160 13.51 39.72 33.61
CA LYS A 160 13.91 39.68 32.19
C LYS A 160 14.65 40.95 31.78
N ALA A 161 14.17 42.12 32.20
CA ALA A 161 14.85 43.40 31.93
C ALA A 161 16.25 43.44 32.55
N ASN A 162 16.40 42.93 33.78
CA ASN A 162 17.69 42.84 34.46
C ASN A 162 18.66 41.88 33.77
N VAL A 163 18.17 40.71 33.32
CA VAL A 163 18.95 39.74 32.53
C VAL A 163 19.46 40.37 31.23
N ASN A 164 18.58 41.06 30.49
CA ASN A 164 18.95 41.70 29.23
C ASN A 164 19.99 42.81 29.42
N LYS A 165 19.90 43.56 30.53
CA LYS A 165 20.85 44.64 30.86
C LYS A 165 22.23 44.11 31.25
N ASN A 166 22.28 42.98 31.96
CA ASN A 166 23.50 42.44 32.58
C ASN A 166 24.04 41.17 31.90
N GLN A 167 23.60 40.85 30.68
CA GLN A 167 23.90 39.59 30.00
C GLN A 167 25.40 39.22 29.96
N SER A 168 26.29 40.21 29.84
CA SER A 168 27.73 40.01 29.75
C SER A 168 28.41 39.65 31.08
N THR A 169 27.74 39.89 32.21
CA THR A 169 28.28 39.62 33.56
C THR A 169 27.63 38.42 34.25
N LEU A 170 26.58 37.83 33.66
CA LEU A 170 25.91 36.65 34.21
C LEU A 170 26.80 35.40 34.11
N PRO A 171 26.84 34.53 35.15
CA PRO A 171 27.58 33.28 35.12
C PRO A 171 27.12 32.35 33.98
N GLN A 172 28.09 31.72 33.31
CA GLN A 172 27.84 30.67 32.33
C GLN A 172 27.73 29.32 33.04
N VAL A 173 26.73 28.52 32.68
CA VAL A 173 26.62 27.12 33.14
C VAL A 173 27.38 26.20 32.21
N LYS A 174 27.85 25.06 32.74
CA LYS A 174 28.49 24.03 31.93
C LYS A 174 27.43 23.15 31.27
N VAL A 175 27.44 23.05 29.95
CA VAL A 175 26.66 22.02 29.23
C VAL A 175 27.37 20.69 29.39
N LYS A 176 26.70 19.69 29.96
CA LYS A 176 27.25 18.35 30.15
C LYS A 176 27.10 17.50 28.90
N GLN A 177 25.89 17.45 28.35
CA GLN A 177 25.53 16.60 27.21
C GLN A 177 24.16 16.99 26.63
N PHE A 178 23.90 16.57 25.40
CA PHE A 178 22.58 16.53 24.80
C PHE A 178 22.04 15.11 24.84
N GLU A 179 20.80 14.95 25.25
CA GLU A 179 20.14 13.65 25.32
C GLU A 179 18.97 13.60 24.36
N SER A 180 18.90 12.50 23.59
CA SER A 180 17.67 12.08 22.91
C SER A 180 17.02 10.95 23.69
N ARG A 181 15.70 10.89 23.65
CA ARG A 181 14.91 9.95 24.45
C ARG A 181 15.11 8.49 24.07
N SER A 182 15.29 8.19 22.79
CA SER A 182 15.46 6.83 22.27
C SER A 182 16.40 6.81 21.06
N GLU A 183 16.78 5.61 20.60
CA GLU A 183 17.55 5.41 19.36
C GLU A 183 16.80 5.95 18.14
N PHE A 184 15.47 5.80 18.11
CA PHE A 184 14.62 6.29 17.01
C PHE A 184 14.60 7.81 16.90
N ASP A 185 14.66 8.49 18.05
CA ASP A 185 14.67 9.95 18.16
C ASP A 185 16.10 10.52 18.10
N PHE A 186 17.15 9.70 17.99
CA PHE A 186 18.51 10.19 18.14
C PHE A 186 18.98 11.05 16.96
N PHE A 187 19.46 12.26 17.25
CA PHE A 187 20.17 13.08 16.26
C PHE A 187 21.55 12.50 15.98
N THR A 188 21.64 11.71 14.90
CA THR A 188 22.92 11.14 14.44
C THR A 188 23.90 12.21 13.91
N PRO A 189 25.19 11.88 13.74
CA PRO A 189 26.17 12.78 13.10
C PRO A 189 25.80 13.22 11.67
N MET A 190 24.94 12.46 10.99
CA MET A 190 24.41 12.79 9.66
C MET A 190 23.13 13.65 9.72
N GLY A 191 22.53 13.79 10.90
CA GLY A 191 21.29 14.54 11.12
C GLY A 191 21.49 15.91 11.76
N LEU A 192 22.66 16.21 12.34
CA LEU A 192 23.01 17.55 12.84
C LEU A 192 23.71 18.38 11.78
N ILE A 193 23.49 19.70 11.81
CA ILE A 193 24.06 20.64 10.83
C ILE A 193 25.48 21.09 11.19
N ALA A 194 26.32 21.28 10.17
CA ALA A 194 27.53 22.07 10.25
C ALA A 194 27.19 23.54 10.49
N THR A 195 28.10 24.30 11.12
CA THR A 195 27.95 25.75 11.24
C THR A 195 28.17 26.43 9.89
N SER A 196 27.62 27.62 9.73
CA SER A 196 27.79 28.43 8.52
C SER A 196 29.27 28.74 8.26
N GLU A 197 30.08 28.89 9.32
CA GLU A 197 31.53 29.08 9.21
C GLU A 197 32.22 27.80 8.70
N GLU A 198 31.90 26.64 9.25
CA GLU A 198 32.43 25.35 8.80
C GLU A 198 32.09 25.07 7.33
N GLU A 199 30.86 25.36 6.91
CA GLU A 199 30.44 25.23 5.51
C GLU A 199 31.25 26.17 4.60
N GLN A 200 31.43 27.43 4.98
CA GLN A 200 32.25 28.38 4.20
C GLN A 200 33.71 27.95 4.10
N VAL A 201 34.27 27.34 5.16
CA VAL A 201 35.63 26.79 5.14
C VAL A 201 35.71 25.62 4.17
N LEU A 202 34.75 24.69 4.21
CA LEU A 202 34.75 23.52 3.34
C LEU A 202 34.49 23.89 1.88
N ALA A 203 33.60 24.84 1.61
CA ALA A 203 33.28 25.32 0.25
C ALA A 203 34.50 25.84 -0.53
N LYS A 204 35.53 26.34 0.17
CA LYS A 204 36.79 26.79 -0.44
C LYS A 204 37.61 25.65 -1.05
N GLN A 205 37.34 24.40 -0.66
CA GLN A 205 38.00 23.21 -1.17
C GLN A 205 37.35 22.68 -2.45
N ALA A 206 36.20 23.23 -2.85
CA ALA A 206 35.42 22.74 -3.98
C ALA A 206 36.21 22.85 -5.30
N GLN A 207 36.25 21.74 -6.03
CA GLN A 207 36.86 21.68 -7.36
C GLN A 207 35.76 21.84 -8.40
N ASP A 208 35.93 22.81 -9.28
CA ASP A 208 34.92 23.19 -10.28
C ASP A 208 33.52 23.38 -9.66
N GLY A 209 33.49 23.99 -8.46
CA GLY A 209 32.29 24.43 -7.78
C GLY A 209 31.50 23.37 -7.00
N PHE A 210 32.02 22.13 -6.86
CA PHE A 210 31.38 21.10 -6.04
C PHE A 210 32.37 20.21 -5.26
N LEU A 211 31.82 19.46 -4.31
CA LEU A 211 32.54 18.50 -3.45
C LEU A 211 31.80 17.16 -3.42
N ILE A 212 32.57 16.09 -3.21
CA ILE A 212 32.09 14.71 -3.14
C ILE A 212 32.41 14.06 -1.80
N PHE A 213 31.45 13.26 -1.32
CA PHE A 213 31.50 12.59 -0.03
C PHE A 213 31.01 11.14 -0.19
N PRO A 214 31.91 10.19 -0.53
CA PRO A 214 31.57 8.78 -0.47
C PRO A 214 31.27 8.36 0.98
N GLU A 215 30.12 7.75 1.22
CA GLU A 215 29.68 7.35 2.56
C GLU A 215 29.14 5.92 2.63
N ASP A 216 29.41 5.31 3.79
CA ASP A 216 28.93 3.96 4.09
C ASP A 216 27.42 3.98 4.35
N ARG A 217 26.71 2.91 3.95
CA ARG A 217 25.28 2.72 4.21
C ARG A 217 24.90 2.77 5.69
N ALA A 218 25.85 2.53 6.60
CA ALA A 218 25.67 2.70 8.05
C ALA A 218 25.37 4.16 8.43
N PHE A 219 25.68 5.13 7.58
CA PHE A 219 25.45 6.55 7.80
C PHE A 219 24.65 7.16 6.63
N PRO A 220 23.33 6.90 6.53
CA PRO A 220 22.47 7.49 5.51
C PRO A 220 22.59 9.02 5.47
N ILE A 221 22.70 9.60 4.27
CA ILE A 221 22.72 11.05 4.08
C ILE A 221 21.30 11.59 4.28
N ARG A 222 21.12 12.46 5.28
CA ARG A 222 19.78 12.92 5.73
C ARG A 222 19.46 14.35 5.30
N LEU A 223 20.48 15.19 5.15
CA LEU A 223 20.34 16.63 4.89
C LEU A 223 20.51 16.93 3.40
N SER A 224 19.66 17.81 2.86
CA SER A 224 19.69 18.26 1.46
C SER A 224 20.13 19.72 1.28
N LYS A 225 20.15 20.51 2.36
CA LYS A 225 20.38 21.97 2.31
C LYS A 225 21.50 22.47 3.21
N ARG A 226 22.01 21.62 4.11
CA ARG A 226 23.07 21.93 5.08
C ARG A 226 24.00 20.74 5.19
N LEU A 227 25.30 20.97 5.37
CA LEU A 227 26.25 19.88 5.51
C LEU A 227 26.05 19.17 6.86
N PRO A 228 26.15 17.84 6.92
CA PRO A 228 26.15 17.13 8.20
C PRO A 228 27.46 17.34 8.94
N VAL A 229 27.39 17.41 10.27
CA VAL A 229 28.55 17.50 11.17
C VAL A 229 29.64 16.49 10.83
N ARG A 230 29.25 15.24 10.52
CA ARG A 230 30.19 14.16 10.16
C ARG A 230 31.13 14.53 9.01
N TRP A 231 30.66 15.30 8.04
CA TRP A 231 31.47 15.69 6.88
C TRP A 231 32.47 16.79 7.19
N ILE A 232 32.25 17.56 8.26
CA ILE A 232 33.23 18.55 8.73
C ILE A 232 34.46 17.84 9.32
N GLU A 233 34.24 16.78 10.09
CA GLU A 233 35.32 16.00 10.69
C GLU A 233 36.08 15.17 9.64
N LYS A 234 35.35 14.54 8.70
CA LYS A 234 35.96 13.68 7.68
C LYS A 234 36.60 14.45 6.51
N GLY A 235 36.02 15.58 6.14
CA GLY A 235 36.31 16.27 4.89
C GLY A 235 35.79 15.52 3.64
N SER A 236 35.95 16.15 2.48
CA SER A 236 35.65 15.53 1.19
C SER A 236 36.70 14.49 0.82
N SER A 237 36.32 13.43 0.10
CA SER A 237 37.22 12.36 -0.30
C SER A 237 36.93 11.88 -1.72
N SER A 238 37.99 11.49 -2.44
CA SER A 238 37.89 10.76 -3.72
C SER A 238 38.12 9.25 -3.54
N GLU A 239 38.06 8.75 -2.31
CA GLU A 239 38.27 7.35 -1.97
C GLU A 239 37.19 6.84 -1.01
N PHE A 240 36.70 5.63 -1.26
CA PHE A 240 35.79 4.88 -0.39
C PHE A 240 36.40 3.52 -0.06
N SER A 241 36.21 3.07 1.18
CA SER A 241 36.56 1.73 1.63
C SER A 241 35.38 1.08 2.35
N GLY A 242 35.04 -0.15 1.97
CA GLY A 242 33.91 -0.90 2.53
C GLY A 242 34.24 -2.38 2.72
N MET A 243 33.36 -3.09 3.44
CA MET A 243 33.47 -4.54 3.66
C MET A 243 32.19 -5.23 3.23
N ALA A 244 32.33 -6.17 2.29
CA ALA A 244 31.22 -6.92 1.74
C ALA A 244 31.40 -8.42 2.00
N ILE A 245 30.29 -9.14 2.01
CA ILE A 245 30.23 -10.59 2.16
C ILE A 245 29.91 -11.23 0.79
N LYS A 246 30.30 -12.48 0.55
CA LYS A 246 29.92 -13.17 -0.70
C LYS A 246 28.40 -13.24 -0.83
N ASN A 247 27.94 -13.12 -2.08
CA ASN A 247 26.52 -13.01 -2.45
C ASN A 247 25.79 -11.76 -1.93
N GLU A 248 26.43 -10.89 -1.15
CA GLU A 248 25.78 -9.68 -0.66
C GLU A 248 25.39 -8.73 -1.81
N TYR A 249 24.21 -8.10 -1.70
CA TYR A 249 23.93 -6.89 -2.44
C TYR A 249 24.44 -5.69 -1.63
N TYR A 250 25.69 -5.31 -1.88
CA TYR A 250 26.39 -4.28 -1.10
C TYR A 250 25.93 -2.89 -1.54
N THR A 251 25.65 -2.00 -0.58
CA THR A 251 25.18 -0.63 -0.87
C THR A 251 26.05 0.42 -0.19
N TRP A 252 26.15 1.58 -0.82
CA TRP A 252 26.84 2.76 -0.32
C TRP A 252 26.28 4.02 -0.98
N GLN A 253 26.76 5.18 -0.57
CA GLN A 253 26.29 6.47 -1.08
C GLN A 253 27.44 7.31 -1.61
N ILE A 254 27.16 8.16 -2.59
CA ILE A 254 28.01 9.29 -2.97
C ILE A 254 27.19 10.55 -2.74
N GLY A 255 27.56 11.32 -1.70
CA GLY A 255 27.03 12.66 -1.46
C GLY A 255 27.70 13.65 -2.39
N VAL A 256 26.92 14.48 -3.07
CA VAL A 256 27.41 15.55 -3.94
C VAL A 256 26.88 16.87 -3.41
N TRP A 257 27.77 17.78 -3.03
CA TRP A 257 27.42 19.12 -2.60
C TRP A 257 27.80 20.14 -3.67
N ALA A 258 26.78 20.78 -4.25
CA ALA A 258 26.90 21.81 -5.27
C ALA A 258 27.32 23.17 -4.64
N ALA A 259 28.50 23.20 -4.02
CA ALA A 259 28.92 24.24 -3.08
C ALA A 259 28.90 25.68 -3.64
N GLN A 260 29.25 25.87 -4.92
CA GLN A 260 29.43 27.21 -5.50
C GLN A 260 28.54 27.48 -6.73
N LYS A 261 28.09 26.43 -7.42
CA LYS A 261 27.21 26.52 -8.60
C LYS A 261 26.30 25.31 -8.68
N GLU A 262 25.19 25.45 -9.41
CA GLU A 262 24.32 24.31 -9.74
C GLU A 262 25.05 23.29 -10.64
N LEU A 263 24.63 22.04 -10.55
CA LEU A 263 25.12 20.94 -11.37
C LEU A 263 23.97 20.34 -12.17
N ASN A 264 24.18 20.17 -13.47
CA ASN A 264 23.16 19.69 -14.39
C ASN A 264 23.48 18.26 -14.84
N ASN A 265 22.46 17.40 -14.77
CA ASN A 265 22.48 16.07 -15.36
C ASN A 265 23.63 15.19 -14.85
N ILE A 266 23.77 15.12 -13.51
CA ILE A 266 24.78 14.30 -12.87
C ILE A 266 24.62 12.84 -13.29
N ARG A 267 25.71 12.23 -13.74
CA ARG A 267 25.81 10.84 -14.19
C ARG A 267 26.95 10.12 -13.47
N LEU A 268 26.69 8.89 -13.01
CA LEU A 268 27.71 7.99 -12.50
C LEU A 268 27.97 6.88 -13.53
N SER A 269 29.24 6.55 -13.73
CA SER A 269 29.65 5.35 -14.47
C SER A 269 30.63 4.54 -13.65
N PHE A 270 30.51 3.22 -13.71
CA PHE A 270 31.28 2.29 -12.89
C PHE A 270 32.30 1.56 -13.76
N SER A 271 33.50 1.33 -13.24
CA SER A 271 34.43 0.36 -13.82
C SER A 271 34.14 -1.05 -13.31
N ASP A 272 34.78 -2.03 -13.93
CA ASP A 272 34.95 -3.34 -13.30
C ASP A 272 35.71 -3.20 -11.98
N PHE A 273 35.41 -4.08 -11.04
CA PHE A 273 36.08 -4.19 -9.75
C PHE A 273 36.98 -5.42 -9.76
N ALA A 274 38.29 -5.24 -9.61
CA ALA A 274 39.27 -6.30 -9.78
C ALA A 274 40.00 -6.64 -8.47
N SER A 275 40.22 -7.94 -8.23
CA SER A 275 41.13 -8.47 -7.20
C SER A 275 42.03 -9.54 -7.82
N GLY A 276 43.22 -9.15 -8.26
CA GLY A 276 44.08 -10.00 -9.08
C GLY A 276 43.40 -10.36 -10.41
N SER A 277 43.18 -11.66 -10.65
CA SER A 277 42.46 -12.15 -11.84
C SER A 277 40.94 -12.24 -11.68
N HIS A 278 40.40 -11.98 -10.47
CA HIS A 278 38.96 -12.03 -10.22
C HIS A 278 38.31 -10.68 -10.49
N ILE A 279 37.16 -10.69 -11.18
CA ILE A 279 36.49 -9.47 -11.63
C ILE A 279 35.01 -9.55 -11.25
N ILE A 280 34.51 -8.50 -10.59
CA ILE A 280 33.08 -8.18 -10.50
C ILE A 280 32.80 -7.13 -11.58
N ARG A 281 31.85 -7.41 -12.46
CA ARG A 281 31.61 -6.57 -13.65
C ARG A 281 30.91 -5.27 -13.27
N ALA A 282 31.20 -4.20 -14.01
CA ALA A 282 30.48 -2.93 -13.89
C ALA A 282 28.95 -3.08 -14.08
N SER A 283 28.51 -4.07 -14.86
CA SER A 283 27.08 -4.37 -15.08
C SER A 283 26.35 -4.88 -13.84
N GLU A 284 27.07 -5.28 -12.79
CA GLU A 284 26.50 -5.66 -11.49
C GLU A 284 26.25 -4.43 -10.59
N ALA A 285 26.70 -3.25 -11.01
CA ALA A 285 26.55 -2.00 -10.28
C ALA A 285 25.31 -1.23 -10.75
N THR A 286 24.71 -0.45 -9.85
CA THR A 286 23.56 0.40 -10.15
C THR A 286 23.63 1.69 -9.34
N CYS A 287 23.27 2.82 -9.97
CA CYS A 287 22.92 4.05 -9.27
C CYS A 287 21.39 4.21 -9.28
N PHE A 288 20.74 4.00 -8.13
CA PHE A 288 19.28 4.00 -8.04
C PHE A 288 18.66 5.34 -8.43
N ASN A 289 19.38 6.45 -8.21
CA ASN A 289 18.91 7.79 -8.52
C ASN A 289 18.87 8.10 -10.04
N GLN A 290 19.50 7.29 -10.88
CA GLN A 290 19.66 7.57 -12.32
C GLN A 290 18.87 6.61 -13.21
N GLU A 291 18.56 5.42 -12.71
CA GLU A 291 17.84 4.40 -13.47
C GLU A 291 17.14 3.38 -12.57
N GLY A 292 16.26 2.60 -13.17
CA GLY A 292 15.59 1.48 -12.51
C GLY A 292 14.60 0.77 -13.41
N ILE A 293 13.77 -0.07 -12.81
CA ILE A 293 12.63 -0.72 -13.46
C ILE A 293 11.35 -0.15 -12.83
N ASN A 294 10.43 0.30 -13.65
CA ASN A 294 9.12 0.78 -13.21
C ASN A 294 8.21 -0.39 -12.77
N TRP A 295 7.07 -0.07 -12.16
CA TRP A 295 6.11 -1.06 -11.66
C TRP A 295 5.47 -1.93 -12.75
N ASP A 296 5.49 -1.48 -14.00
CA ASP A 296 5.00 -2.21 -15.19
C ASP A 296 6.10 -3.09 -15.84
N GLY A 297 7.31 -3.10 -15.27
CA GLY A 297 8.46 -3.86 -15.77
C GLY A 297 9.30 -3.11 -16.79
N ASN A 298 8.92 -1.89 -17.20
CA ASN A 298 9.68 -1.13 -18.18
C ASN A 298 10.88 -0.40 -17.53
N PRO A 299 12.04 -0.32 -18.21
CA PRO A 299 13.16 0.48 -17.72
C PRO A 299 12.83 1.97 -17.65
N ILE A 300 13.33 2.63 -16.62
CA ILE A 300 13.19 4.08 -16.41
C ILE A 300 14.56 4.72 -16.17
N ARG A 301 14.67 5.99 -16.57
CA ARG A 301 15.86 6.82 -16.39
C ARG A 301 15.47 8.17 -15.83
N PHE A 302 16.34 8.74 -15.01
CA PHE A 302 16.12 10.01 -14.34
C PHE A 302 17.26 10.98 -14.64
N THR A 303 16.90 12.25 -14.86
CA THR A 303 17.85 13.35 -14.91
C THR A 303 18.01 13.91 -13.51
N VAL A 304 19.23 13.88 -12.99
CA VAL A 304 19.55 14.40 -11.65
C VAL A 304 20.19 15.77 -11.77
N ASN A 305 19.54 16.80 -11.26
CA ASN A 305 20.06 18.16 -11.18
C ASN A 305 20.20 18.56 -9.71
N ILE A 306 21.27 19.29 -9.38
CA ILE A 306 21.57 19.73 -8.02
C ILE A 306 21.64 21.25 -8.00
N PRO A 307 20.67 21.95 -7.37
CA PRO A 307 20.74 23.40 -7.23
C PRO A 307 21.97 23.84 -6.45
N ALA A 308 22.43 25.07 -6.68
CA ALA A 308 23.54 25.64 -5.91
C ALA A 308 23.23 25.60 -4.39
N GLY A 309 24.25 25.26 -3.60
CA GLY A 309 24.18 25.09 -2.15
C GLY A 309 23.52 23.78 -1.68
N HIS A 310 22.92 22.98 -2.57
CA HIS A 310 22.19 21.77 -2.18
C HIS A 310 23.08 20.52 -2.23
N ILE A 311 22.62 19.50 -1.51
CA ILE A 311 23.23 18.18 -1.41
C ILE A 311 22.30 17.17 -2.07
N GLN A 312 22.87 16.31 -2.92
CA GLN A 312 22.21 15.13 -3.46
C GLN A 312 22.94 13.88 -2.97
N ALA A 313 22.19 12.95 -2.37
CA ALA A 313 22.66 11.61 -2.11
C ALA A 313 22.44 10.73 -3.35
N LEU A 314 23.49 10.06 -3.82
CA LEU A 314 23.41 9.08 -4.90
C LEU A 314 23.64 7.68 -4.32
N TRP A 315 22.58 6.90 -4.19
CA TRP A 315 22.63 5.54 -3.66
C TRP A 315 23.11 4.56 -4.74
N CYS A 316 24.17 3.85 -4.41
CA CYS A 316 24.81 2.86 -5.26
C CYS A 316 24.62 1.45 -4.68
N GLY A 317 24.48 0.47 -5.56
CA GLY A 317 24.47 -0.95 -5.22
C GLY A 317 25.44 -1.74 -6.10
N LEU A 318 26.01 -2.81 -5.56
CA LEU A 318 26.84 -3.77 -6.28
C LEU A 318 26.48 -5.19 -5.82
N GLN A 319 26.07 -6.04 -6.75
CA GLN A 319 25.93 -7.46 -6.46
C GLN A 319 27.30 -8.11 -6.36
N ILE A 320 27.68 -8.55 -5.16
CA ILE A 320 28.86 -9.41 -4.98
C ILE A 320 28.49 -10.82 -5.45
N PRO A 321 29.22 -11.42 -6.39
CA PRO A 321 28.92 -12.76 -6.88
C PRO A 321 28.97 -13.82 -5.76
N GLU A 322 28.13 -14.84 -5.86
CA GLU A 322 28.12 -15.99 -4.94
C GLU A 322 29.49 -16.69 -4.88
N ASN A 323 30.16 -16.78 -6.02
CA ASN A 323 31.46 -17.41 -6.20
C ASN A 323 32.64 -16.42 -6.13
N ALA A 324 32.43 -15.20 -5.63
CA ALA A 324 33.52 -14.24 -5.47
C ALA A 324 34.63 -14.80 -4.56
N SER A 325 35.88 -14.65 -4.97
CA SER A 325 37.04 -14.96 -4.13
C SER A 325 37.20 -13.90 -3.05
N PRO A 326 37.53 -14.25 -1.79
CA PRO A 326 37.86 -13.26 -0.76
C PRO A 326 39.07 -12.43 -1.18
N GLY A 327 39.03 -11.13 -0.92
CA GLY A 327 40.11 -10.23 -1.34
C GLY A 327 39.67 -8.77 -1.38
N ASN A 328 40.62 -7.87 -1.62
CA ASN A 328 40.33 -6.46 -1.83
C ASN A 328 40.05 -6.23 -3.33
N TYR A 329 38.82 -5.85 -3.66
CA TYR A 329 38.40 -5.51 -5.01
C TYR A 329 38.49 -4.00 -5.21
N GLN A 330 39.19 -3.58 -6.26
CA GLN A 330 39.40 -2.18 -6.59
C GLN A 330 38.66 -1.82 -7.87
N GLY A 331 37.87 -0.76 -7.80
CA GLY A 331 37.16 -0.18 -8.94
C GLY A 331 37.11 1.33 -8.83
N THR A 332 36.51 1.98 -9.82
CA THR A 332 36.32 3.43 -9.85
C THR A 332 34.89 3.78 -10.24
N VAL A 333 34.37 4.85 -9.64
CA VAL A 333 33.15 5.52 -10.07
C VAL A 333 33.52 6.87 -10.64
N THR A 334 33.13 7.15 -11.88
CA THR A 334 33.31 8.47 -12.51
C THR A 334 31.99 9.23 -12.46
N LEU A 335 32.02 10.37 -11.77
CA LEU A 335 30.95 11.36 -11.74
C LEU A 335 31.16 12.38 -12.85
N THR A 336 30.15 12.58 -13.69
CA THR A 336 30.15 13.60 -14.74
C THR A 336 28.96 14.54 -14.58
N SER A 337 29.12 15.79 -15.00
CA SER A 337 28.07 16.82 -15.09
C SER A 337 28.14 17.47 -16.47
N ASP A 338 27.03 17.98 -16.99
CA ASP A 338 27.01 18.71 -18.27
C ASP A 338 27.76 20.05 -18.19
N ASN A 339 27.95 20.58 -16.98
CA ASN A 339 28.55 21.89 -16.73
C ASN A 339 29.72 21.86 -15.72
N ALA A 340 30.30 20.68 -15.45
CA ALA A 340 31.47 20.56 -14.59
C ALA A 340 32.41 19.42 -15.01
N ALA A 341 33.69 19.54 -14.66
CA ALA A 341 34.72 18.57 -14.96
C ALA A 341 34.44 17.21 -14.26
N PRO A 342 34.69 16.08 -14.94
CA PRO A 342 34.54 14.76 -14.34
C PRO A 342 35.41 14.58 -13.10
N GLN A 343 34.85 13.95 -12.06
CA GLN A 343 35.61 13.52 -10.88
C GLN A 343 35.59 11.99 -10.76
N THR A 344 36.72 11.41 -10.37
CA THR A 344 36.87 9.96 -10.21
C THR A 344 36.99 9.61 -8.74
N ILE A 345 36.22 8.61 -8.32
CA ILE A 345 36.16 8.10 -6.96
C ILE A 345 36.70 6.68 -6.97
N ARG A 346 37.76 6.41 -6.20
CA ARG A 346 38.30 5.05 -6.03
C ARG A 346 37.51 4.30 -4.99
N ILE A 347 37.11 3.08 -5.32
CA ILE A 347 36.34 2.21 -4.45
C ILE A 347 37.19 0.98 -4.11
N ASN A 348 37.41 0.76 -2.81
CA ASN A 348 38.07 -0.43 -2.28
C ASN A 348 37.05 -1.25 -1.49
N LEU A 349 36.76 -2.48 -1.91
CA LEU A 349 35.84 -3.37 -1.21
C LEU A 349 36.57 -4.62 -0.73
N GLN A 350 36.67 -4.76 0.58
CA GLN A 350 37.16 -5.99 1.19
C GLN A 350 36.04 -7.04 1.20
N VAL A 351 36.12 -8.02 0.31
CA VAL A 351 35.20 -9.17 0.29
C VAL A 351 35.72 -10.22 1.27
N THR A 352 34.89 -10.61 2.24
CA THR A 352 35.23 -11.65 3.24
C THR A 352 34.99 -13.07 2.70
N ASN A 353 35.36 -14.07 3.49
CA ASN A 353 35.08 -15.47 3.13
C ASN A 353 33.69 -15.95 3.57
N ASP A 354 32.95 -15.12 4.30
CA ASP A 354 31.59 -15.42 4.74
C ASP A 354 30.62 -15.39 3.55
N PHE A 355 29.40 -15.91 3.75
CA PHE A 355 28.39 -16.03 2.69
C PHE A 355 27.01 -15.66 3.22
N LEU A 356 26.28 -14.82 2.47
CA LEU A 356 24.88 -14.48 2.75
C LEU A 356 23.95 -15.21 1.78
N THR A 357 23.12 -16.11 2.29
CA THR A 357 22.15 -16.87 1.47
C THR A 357 21.06 -16.00 0.85
N ASP A 358 20.76 -14.86 1.47
CA ASP A 358 19.66 -13.96 1.13
C ASP A 358 20.15 -12.61 0.59
N LYS A 359 21.43 -12.53 0.22
CA LYS A 359 22.09 -11.29 -0.23
C LYS A 359 22.13 -10.17 0.81
N GLY A 360 21.83 -10.47 2.07
CA GLY A 360 21.74 -9.53 3.18
C GLY A 360 20.34 -8.96 3.41
N ASP A 361 19.29 -9.50 2.80
CA ASP A 361 17.91 -9.01 2.97
C ASP A 361 17.34 -9.19 4.38
N GLY A 362 17.84 -10.18 5.11
CA GLY A 362 17.43 -10.42 6.49
C GLY A 362 17.93 -9.37 7.49
N GLU A 363 18.91 -8.56 7.10
CA GLU A 363 19.55 -7.53 7.94
C GLU A 363 19.26 -6.12 7.39
N LEU A 364 18.19 -5.48 7.90
CA LEU A 364 17.68 -4.21 7.36
C LEU A 364 18.76 -3.12 7.20
N TRP A 365 19.70 -3.04 8.15
CA TRP A 365 20.78 -2.04 8.13
C TRP A 365 21.70 -2.13 6.91
N ARG A 366 21.71 -3.26 6.19
CA ARG A 366 22.52 -3.45 4.98
C ARG A 366 21.95 -2.73 3.75
N HIS A 367 20.70 -2.27 3.80
CA HIS A 367 19.98 -1.65 2.67
C HIS A 367 20.01 -2.49 1.36
N SER A 368 20.27 -3.80 1.46
CA SER A 368 20.34 -4.77 0.35
C SER A 368 19.04 -4.84 -0.45
N ARG A 369 17.92 -4.54 0.20
CA ARG A 369 16.57 -4.49 -0.37
C ARG A 369 16.34 -3.31 -1.30
N LEU A 370 17.23 -2.32 -1.36
CA LEU A 370 17.15 -1.29 -2.41
C LEU A 370 17.13 -1.91 -3.81
N ARG A 371 17.77 -3.06 -4.02
CA ARG A 371 17.69 -3.78 -5.31
C ARG A 371 16.27 -4.21 -5.68
N TRP A 372 15.39 -4.42 -4.68
CA TRP A 372 14.00 -4.80 -4.92
C TRP A 372 13.23 -3.72 -5.69
N LEU A 373 13.65 -2.44 -5.61
CA LEU A 373 13.11 -1.36 -6.44
C LEU A 373 13.19 -1.68 -7.94
N ASN A 374 14.19 -2.47 -8.35
CA ASN A 374 14.40 -2.83 -9.75
C ASN A 374 13.89 -4.24 -10.10
N SER A 375 13.05 -4.86 -9.25
CA SER A 375 12.55 -6.21 -9.49
C SER A 375 11.48 -6.28 -10.58
N THR A 376 11.59 -7.29 -11.46
CA THR A 376 10.59 -7.68 -12.46
C THR A 376 9.77 -8.89 -12.01
N ILE A 377 9.73 -9.19 -10.71
CA ILE A 377 9.03 -10.38 -10.21
C ILE A 377 7.56 -10.42 -10.65
N GLY A 378 7.13 -11.56 -11.20
CA GLY A 378 5.75 -11.81 -11.60
C GLY A 378 5.29 -11.11 -12.90
N THR A 379 6.18 -10.54 -13.71
CA THR A 379 5.80 -9.82 -14.95
C THR A 379 5.57 -10.71 -16.18
N ASP A 380 5.76 -12.03 -16.07
CA ASP A 380 5.52 -12.94 -17.18
C ASP A 380 4.03 -12.94 -17.62
N ASN A 381 3.71 -13.59 -18.73
CA ASN A 381 2.34 -13.70 -19.25
C ASN A 381 1.76 -15.12 -19.13
N LEU A 382 2.24 -15.92 -18.15
CA LEU A 382 1.69 -17.25 -17.87
C LEU A 382 0.40 -17.15 -17.04
N PRO A 383 -0.56 -18.08 -17.23
CA PRO A 383 -1.76 -18.15 -16.41
C PRO A 383 -1.46 -18.58 -14.97
N VAL A 384 -2.34 -18.20 -14.04
CA VAL A 384 -2.32 -18.62 -12.62
C VAL A 384 -3.58 -19.40 -12.29
N THR A 385 -3.52 -20.32 -11.32
CA THR A 385 -4.69 -21.09 -10.87
C THR A 385 -5.86 -20.16 -10.49
N PRO A 386 -7.11 -20.44 -10.95
CA PRO A 386 -7.57 -21.64 -11.66
C PRO A 386 -7.48 -21.56 -13.20
N TYR A 387 -6.90 -20.50 -13.75
CA TYR A 387 -6.83 -20.29 -15.19
C TYR A 387 -5.83 -21.24 -15.86
N THR A 388 -6.14 -21.61 -17.09
CA THR A 388 -5.31 -22.50 -17.93
C THR A 388 -4.79 -21.76 -19.17
N ALA A 389 -3.87 -22.39 -19.89
CA ALA A 389 -3.32 -21.82 -21.12
C ALA A 389 -4.44 -21.57 -22.15
N MET A 390 -4.42 -20.39 -22.76
CA MET A 390 -5.39 -19.97 -23.77
C MET A 390 -5.21 -20.76 -25.07
N GLN A 391 -6.34 -21.01 -25.74
CA GLN A 391 -6.40 -21.66 -27.04
C GLN A 391 -6.98 -20.70 -28.09
N VAL A 392 -6.50 -20.83 -29.33
CA VAL A 392 -6.99 -20.06 -30.47
C VAL A 392 -7.38 -21.05 -31.57
N THR A 393 -8.58 -20.90 -32.12
CA THR A 393 -9.07 -21.67 -33.26
C THR A 393 -9.81 -20.71 -34.18
N ASP A 394 -9.27 -20.50 -35.39
CA ASP A 394 -9.73 -19.47 -36.32
C ASP A 394 -9.78 -18.08 -35.66
N ASN A 395 -10.97 -17.46 -35.60
CA ASN A 395 -11.24 -16.19 -34.93
C ASN A 395 -11.77 -16.35 -33.49
N ARG A 396 -11.77 -17.57 -32.93
CA ARG A 396 -12.25 -17.87 -31.58
C ARG A 396 -11.09 -18.04 -30.60
N ILE A 397 -11.15 -17.30 -29.50
CA ILE A 397 -10.25 -17.43 -28.34
C ILE A 397 -10.99 -18.15 -27.22
N THR A 398 -10.34 -19.13 -26.61
CA THR A 398 -10.82 -19.84 -25.42
C THR A 398 -9.89 -19.57 -24.25
N ALA A 399 -10.43 -19.01 -23.16
CA ALA A 399 -9.74 -18.74 -21.91
C ALA A 399 -10.45 -19.48 -20.76
N THR A 400 -10.00 -20.70 -20.46
CA THR A 400 -10.61 -21.61 -19.48
C THR A 400 -12.07 -21.95 -19.81
N ASP A 401 -13.03 -21.15 -19.33
CA ASP A 401 -14.48 -21.31 -19.51
C ASP A 401 -15.13 -20.15 -20.28
N LYS A 402 -14.30 -19.21 -20.76
CA LYS A 402 -14.70 -18.00 -21.48
C LYS A 402 -14.35 -18.14 -22.96
N TYR A 403 -15.31 -17.79 -23.80
CA TYR A 403 -15.16 -17.86 -25.24
C TYR A 403 -15.43 -16.49 -25.86
N LEU A 404 -14.50 -16.03 -26.69
CA LEU A 404 -14.61 -14.81 -27.48
C LEU A 404 -14.47 -15.19 -28.95
N THR A 405 -15.50 -14.94 -29.75
CA THR A 405 -15.40 -14.95 -31.22
C THR A 405 -15.25 -13.52 -31.69
N ILE A 406 -14.27 -13.26 -32.54
CA ILE A 406 -13.92 -11.92 -33.01
C ILE A 406 -14.45 -11.71 -34.42
N ASP A 407 -15.19 -10.64 -34.61
CA ASP A 407 -15.72 -10.22 -35.92
C ASP A 407 -14.58 -9.70 -36.81
N GLY A 408 -14.83 -9.60 -38.11
CA GLY A 408 -13.82 -9.21 -39.10
C GLY A 408 -13.23 -7.81 -38.88
N ASN A 409 -13.98 -6.89 -38.27
CA ASN A 409 -13.51 -5.57 -37.86
C ASN A 409 -12.67 -5.57 -36.56
N GLY A 410 -12.47 -6.73 -35.95
CA GLY A 410 -11.71 -6.92 -34.71
C GLY A 410 -12.52 -6.79 -33.43
N LEU A 411 -13.79 -6.34 -33.46
CA LEU A 411 -14.67 -6.23 -32.28
C LEU A 411 -15.31 -7.59 -31.93
N PRO A 412 -15.91 -7.75 -30.73
CA PRO A 412 -16.58 -9.01 -30.37
C PRO A 412 -17.77 -9.33 -31.27
N GLU A 413 -17.75 -10.49 -31.91
CA GLU A 413 -18.91 -11.09 -32.59
C GLU A 413 -19.82 -11.79 -31.57
N ALA A 414 -19.22 -12.61 -30.71
CA ALA A 414 -19.90 -13.36 -29.66
C ALA A 414 -19.01 -13.46 -28.41
N ILE A 415 -19.65 -13.41 -27.24
CA ILE A 415 -19.01 -13.64 -25.94
C ILE A 415 -19.87 -14.64 -25.17
N GLU A 416 -19.27 -15.73 -24.72
CA GLU A 416 -19.97 -16.82 -24.02
C GLU A 416 -19.21 -17.23 -22.75
N ILE A 417 -19.97 -17.53 -21.70
CA ILE A 417 -19.49 -18.17 -20.47
C ILE A 417 -20.62 -19.03 -19.89
N ASN A 418 -20.30 -20.15 -19.24
CA ASN A 418 -21.30 -21.06 -18.65
C ASN A 418 -22.39 -21.50 -19.65
N ASN A 419 -22.02 -21.68 -20.92
CA ASN A 419 -22.93 -21.97 -22.04
C ASN A 419 -24.06 -20.93 -22.22
N ARG A 420 -23.79 -19.67 -21.87
CA ARG A 420 -24.73 -18.54 -21.99
C ARG A 420 -24.12 -17.43 -22.83
N PRO A 421 -24.86 -16.88 -23.81
CA PRO A 421 -24.42 -15.70 -24.53
C PRO A 421 -24.49 -14.48 -23.61
N ILE A 422 -23.47 -13.64 -23.64
CA ILE A 422 -23.46 -12.33 -22.97
C ILE A 422 -24.08 -11.27 -23.88
N ILE A 423 -23.67 -11.25 -25.15
CA ILE A 423 -24.21 -10.38 -26.18
C ILE A 423 -25.11 -11.15 -27.14
N ARG A 424 -26.16 -10.50 -27.64
CA ARG A 424 -27.10 -11.06 -28.63
C ARG A 424 -26.81 -10.63 -30.07
N LYS A 425 -25.96 -9.61 -30.24
CA LYS A 425 -25.49 -9.08 -31.52
C LYS A 425 -24.01 -8.69 -31.38
N PRO A 426 -23.24 -8.72 -32.47
CA PRO A 426 -21.88 -8.19 -32.48
C PRO A 426 -21.80 -6.76 -31.96
N PHE A 427 -20.71 -6.43 -31.28
CA PHE A 427 -20.40 -5.05 -30.93
C PHE A 427 -20.38 -4.19 -32.18
N SER A 428 -21.01 -3.02 -32.10
CA SER A 428 -21.08 -2.11 -33.24
C SER A 428 -20.40 -0.80 -32.91
N PHE A 429 -19.41 -0.42 -33.73
CA PHE A 429 -18.81 0.91 -33.72
C PHE A 429 -19.30 1.68 -34.96
N ILE A 430 -20.05 2.76 -34.75
CA ILE A 430 -20.76 3.49 -35.81
C ILE A 430 -20.33 4.95 -35.80
N VAL A 431 -19.99 5.49 -36.96
CA VAL A 431 -19.78 6.93 -37.17
C VAL A 431 -20.96 7.47 -37.97
N GLU A 432 -21.78 8.33 -37.36
CA GLU A 432 -22.91 8.97 -38.02
C GLU A 432 -22.46 10.23 -38.75
N THR A 433 -22.56 10.23 -40.08
CA THR A 433 -22.24 11.38 -40.93
C THR A 433 -23.50 12.09 -41.41
N SER A 434 -23.34 13.20 -42.14
CA SER A 434 -24.47 13.84 -42.85
C SER A 434 -25.09 12.95 -43.94
N GLN A 435 -24.36 11.96 -44.45
CA GLN A 435 -24.83 11.01 -45.48
C GLN A 435 -25.46 9.74 -44.88
N GLY A 436 -25.41 9.58 -43.55
CA GLY A 436 -25.89 8.39 -42.84
C GLY A 436 -24.83 7.70 -41.99
N PRO A 437 -25.18 6.58 -41.34
CA PRO A 437 -24.28 5.83 -40.49
C PRO A 437 -23.23 5.06 -41.32
N VAL A 438 -21.98 5.13 -40.88
CA VAL A 438 -20.85 4.36 -41.42
C VAL A 438 -20.54 3.23 -40.44
N THR A 439 -20.51 2.01 -40.97
CA THR A 439 -20.14 0.78 -40.25
C THR A 439 -18.86 0.25 -40.86
N PHE A 440 -18.03 -0.40 -40.04
CA PHE A 440 -16.73 -0.91 -40.45
C PHE A 440 -16.78 -2.43 -40.53
N ASN A 441 -16.56 -2.96 -41.73
CA ASN A 441 -16.41 -4.38 -42.00
C ASN A 441 -15.01 -4.61 -42.55
N SER A 442 -14.34 -5.65 -42.10
CA SER A 442 -13.04 -6.05 -42.60
C SER A 442 -12.92 -7.56 -42.64
N GLU A 443 -12.00 -8.08 -43.45
CA GLU A 443 -11.66 -9.50 -43.52
C GLU A 443 -10.17 -9.72 -43.18
N ASN A 444 -9.48 -8.68 -42.70
CA ASN A 444 -8.03 -8.69 -42.51
C ASN A 444 -7.58 -8.92 -41.06
N ILE A 445 -8.45 -9.49 -40.22
CA ILE A 445 -8.12 -9.79 -38.83
C ILE A 445 -6.89 -10.70 -38.74
N ARG A 446 -5.95 -10.36 -37.85
CA ARG A 446 -4.74 -11.13 -37.59
C ARG A 446 -4.60 -11.39 -36.11
N LEU A 447 -4.85 -12.63 -35.69
CA LEU A 447 -4.64 -13.08 -34.32
C LEU A 447 -3.21 -13.60 -34.13
N LYS A 448 -2.66 -13.39 -32.94
CA LYS A 448 -1.36 -13.90 -32.52
C LYS A 448 -1.42 -14.33 -31.05
N LYS A 449 -1.07 -15.59 -30.78
CA LYS A 449 -0.83 -16.07 -29.41
C LYS A 449 0.57 -15.59 -28.97
N GLU A 450 0.61 -14.57 -28.13
CA GLU A 450 1.85 -13.94 -27.64
C GLU A 450 2.50 -14.79 -26.55
N ALA A 451 1.68 -15.39 -25.68
CA ALA A 451 2.08 -16.29 -24.61
C ALA A 451 0.91 -17.22 -24.24
N ASP A 452 1.14 -18.15 -23.32
CA ASP A 452 0.05 -19.04 -22.84
C ASP A 452 -1.09 -18.30 -22.17
N GLY A 453 -0.86 -17.09 -21.64
CA GLY A 453 -1.89 -16.28 -21.01
C GLY A 453 -2.22 -14.97 -21.73
N LEU A 454 -1.79 -14.79 -22.97
CA LEU A 454 -2.00 -13.55 -23.74
C LEU A 454 -2.17 -13.83 -25.24
N VAL A 455 -3.28 -13.35 -25.82
CA VAL A 455 -3.55 -13.37 -27.26
C VAL A 455 -3.85 -11.95 -27.73
N SER A 456 -3.17 -11.50 -28.78
CA SER A 456 -3.37 -10.17 -29.38
C SER A 456 -3.96 -10.29 -30.79
N TRP A 457 -4.62 -9.25 -31.27
CA TRP A 457 -5.04 -9.16 -32.67
C TRP A 457 -5.11 -7.72 -33.18
N THR A 458 -5.11 -7.62 -34.51
CA THR A 458 -5.31 -6.36 -35.23
C THR A 458 -6.29 -6.55 -36.38
N ALA A 459 -7.07 -5.50 -36.69
CA ALA A 459 -7.90 -5.41 -37.88
C ALA A 459 -7.93 -3.95 -38.37
N SER A 460 -8.21 -3.73 -39.65
CA SER A 460 -8.38 -2.37 -40.17
C SER A 460 -9.40 -2.31 -41.30
N SER A 461 -10.07 -1.18 -41.45
CA SER A 461 -11.10 -0.92 -42.46
C SER A 461 -11.05 0.55 -42.88
N THR A 462 -11.37 0.81 -44.15
CA THR A 462 -11.64 2.17 -44.64
C THR A 462 -13.01 2.18 -45.32
N GLN A 463 -13.92 3.04 -44.86
CA GLN A 463 -15.27 3.17 -45.39
C GLN A 463 -15.65 4.65 -45.44
N ASN A 464 -16.18 5.12 -46.57
CA ASN A 464 -16.60 6.52 -46.76
C ASN A 464 -15.57 7.55 -46.27
N ASP A 465 -14.31 7.39 -46.70
CA ASP A 465 -13.14 8.21 -46.35
C ASP A 465 -12.74 8.22 -44.85
N ILE A 466 -13.37 7.37 -44.02
CA ILE A 466 -13.03 7.17 -42.61
C ILE A 466 -12.19 5.89 -42.48
N SER A 467 -11.02 6.03 -41.88
CA SER A 467 -10.15 4.92 -41.52
C SER A 467 -10.39 4.49 -40.08
N PHE A 468 -10.41 3.18 -39.88
CA PHE A 468 -10.63 2.51 -38.60
C PHE A 468 -9.55 1.44 -38.42
N ASP A 469 -8.72 1.57 -37.39
CA ASP A 469 -7.73 0.57 -37.01
C ASP A 469 -8.05 0.04 -35.60
N CYS A 470 -8.23 -1.27 -35.49
CA CYS A 470 -8.43 -1.97 -34.23
C CYS A 470 -7.12 -2.66 -33.81
N LYS A 471 -6.66 -2.39 -32.58
CA LYS A 471 -5.68 -3.21 -31.87
C LYS A 471 -6.28 -3.66 -30.56
N ALA A 472 -6.17 -4.95 -30.26
CA ALA A 472 -6.71 -5.49 -29.03
C ALA A 472 -5.94 -6.71 -28.53
N TYR A 473 -6.13 -7.04 -27.26
CA TYR A 473 -5.63 -8.26 -26.65
C TYR A 473 -6.58 -8.80 -25.60
N MET A 474 -6.54 -10.11 -25.39
CA MET A 474 -7.24 -10.84 -24.35
C MET A 474 -6.25 -11.56 -23.45
N GLU A 475 -6.51 -11.54 -22.15
CA GLU A 475 -5.74 -12.24 -21.12
C GLU A 475 -6.49 -13.49 -20.61
N TYR A 476 -5.76 -14.41 -19.96
CA TYR A 476 -6.26 -15.73 -19.52
C TYR A 476 -7.47 -15.70 -18.58
N ASP A 477 -7.76 -14.56 -17.96
CA ASP A 477 -8.81 -14.37 -16.97
C ASP A 477 -10.10 -13.77 -17.55
N GLY A 478 -10.13 -13.48 -18.85
CA GLY A 478 -11.28 -12.90 -19.54
C GLY A 478 -11.25 -11.39 -19.68
N TYR A 479 -10.15 -10.73 -19.30
CA TYR A 479 -9.94 -9.31 -19.59
C TYR A 479 -9.59 -9.11 -21.05
N ILE A 480 -10.21 -8.11 -21.68
CA ILE A 480 -9.99 -7.75 -23.08
C ILE A 480 -9.78 -6.24 -23.14
N ARG A 481 -8.70 -5.78 -23.78
CA ARG A 481 -8.45 -4.36 -24.02
C ARG A 481 -8.54 -4.04 -25.50
N TYR A 482 -9.28 -2.98 -25.83
CA TYR A 482 -9.42 -2.43 -27.17
C TYR A 482 -8.80 -1.04 -27.26
N HIS A 483 -8.08 -0.82 -28.35
CA HIS A 483 -7.57 0.47 -28.78
C HIS A 483 -7.95 0.67 -30.24
N LEU A 484 -8.95 1.53 -30.48
CA LEU A 484 -9.45 1.85 -31.81
C LEU A 484 -8.90 3.22 -32.23
N LYS A 485 -8.35 3.31 -33.44
CA LYS A 485 -7.94 4.59 -34.04
C LYS A 485 -8.89 4.94 -35.17
N VAL A 486 -9.46 6.13 -35.12
CA VAL A 486 -10.43 6.61 -36.11
C VAL A 486 -9.96 7.94 -36.68
N SER A 487 -9.84 8.01 -38.01
CA SER A 487 -9.40 9.22 -38.72
C SER A 487 -10.16 9.39 -40.03
N ALA A 488 -10.06 10.56 -40.64
CA ALA A 488 -10.60 10.85 -41.96
C ALA A 488 -9.52 11.49 -42.85
N ALA A 489 -9.55 11.24 -44.16
CA ALA A 489 -8.56 11.81 -45.08
C ALA A 489 -8.56 13.35 -45.08
N HIS A 490 -9.73 13.95 -44.85
CA HIS A 490 -9.95 15.38 -44.75
C HIS A 490 -10.80 15.69 -43.51
N GLU A 491 -10.78 16.94 -43.05
CA GLU A 491 -11.63 17.37 -41.95
C GLU A 491 -13.11 17.16 -42.29
N MET A 492 -13.81 16.39 -41.47
CA MET A 492 -15.23 16.09 -41.65
C MET A 492 -15.98 16.19 -40.33
N ILE A 493 -17.15 16.81 -40.37
CA ILE A 493 -18.06 16.88 -39.23
C ILE A 493 -18.87 15.58 -39.19
N VAL A 494 -18.88 14.93 -38.03
CA VAL A 494 -19.71 13.75 -37.75
C VAL A 494 -20.78 14.13 -36.74
N ASN A 495 -21.99 13.63 -36.95
CA ASN A 495 -23.13 13.88 -36.08
C ASN A 495 -23.01 13.13 -34.75
N ASN A 496 -22.39 11.96 -34.77
CA ASN A 496 -22.16 11.13 -33.59
C ASN A 496 -21.12 10.04 -33.85
N ILE A 497 -20.46 9.55 -32.80
CA ILE A 497 -19.67 8.31 -32.82
C ILE A 497 -20.19 7.44 -31.68
N LYS A 498 -20.54 6.19 -31.98
CA LYS A 498 -21.23 5.28 -31.06
C LYS A 498 -20.51 3.94 -30.92
N LEU A 499 -20.35 3.48 -29.69
CA LEU A 499 -20.09 2.08 -29.35
C LEU A 499 -21.38 1.50 -28.76
N ILE A 500 -21.92 0.47 -29.41
CA ILE A 500 -23.19 -0.18 -29.03
C ILE A 500 -22.92 -1.59 -28.54
N THR A 501 -23.47 -1.91 -27.38
CA THR A 501 -23.46 -3.25 -26.78
C THR A 501 -24.89 -3.73 -26.57
N ASP A 502 -25.25 -4.83 -27.22
CA ASP A 502 -26.57 -5.45 -27.14
C ASP A 502 -26.49 -6.74 -26.31
N TYR A 503 -27.01 -6.71 -25.09
CA TYR A 503 -26.96 -7.85 -24.16
C TYR A 503 -28.05 -8.88 -24.45
N ALA A 504 -27.74 -10.15 -24.21
CA ALA A 504 -28.71 -11.22 -24.19
C ALA A 504 -29.53 -11.18 -22.89
N SER A 505 -30.81 -11.54 -22.93
CA SER A 505 -31.72 -11.44 -21.78
C SER A 505 -31.25 -12.21 -20.53
N VAL A 506 -30.54 -13.32 -20.73
CA VAL A 506 -29.96 -14.12 -19.63
C VAL A 506 -28.75 -13.46 -18.95
N SER A 507 -28.21 -12.41 -19.55
CA SER A 507 -26.99 -11.69 -19.15
C SER A 507 -27.24 -10.19 -18.97
N SER A 508 -28.49 -9.79 -18.74
CA SER A 508 -28.88 -8.39 -18.64
C SER A 508 -29.91 -8.16 -17.54
N GLU A 509 -29.94 -8.96 -16.47
CA GLU A 509 -30.96 -8.83 -15.41
C GLU A 509 -30.66 -7.66 -14.47
N TYR A 510 -29.37 -7.35 -14.30
CA TYR A 510 -28.85 -6.42 -13.32
C TYR A 510 -27.87 -5.41 -13.94
N PHE A 511 -27.72 -4.26 -13.29
CA PHE A 511 -26.84 -3.17 -13.70
C PHE A 511 -26.24 -2.44 -12.49
N MET A 512 -25.00 -1.96 -12.62
CA MET A 512 -24.36 -1.03 -11.67
C MET A 512 -23.27 -0.20 -12.37
N GLY A 513 -22.84 0.89 -11.74
CA GLY A 513 -21.78 1.75 -12.25
C GLY A 513 -22.31 2.92 -13.08
N THR A 514 -21.42 3.75 -13.65
CA THR A 514 -21.78 5.02 -14.31
C THR A 514 -22.74 5.87 -13.47
N GLY A 515 -22.49 5.99 -12.15
CA GLY A 515 -23.35 6.72 -11.22
C GLY A 515 -24.65 6.00 -10.78
N TYR A 516 -24.98 4.83 -11.33
CA TYR A 516 -26.11 4.01 -10.89
C TYR A 516 -25.73 3.15 -9.68
N SER A 517 -26.52 3.24 -8.61
CA SER A 517 -26.21 2.62 -7.30
C SER A 517 -26.12 1.09 -7.33
N GLY A 518 -26.84 0.44 -8.25
CA GLY A 518 -26.86 -1.01 -8.40
C GLY A 518 -28.23 -1.64 -8.16
N GLY A 519 -28.53 -2.71 -8.89
CA GLY A 519 -29.75 -3.51 -8.73
C GLY A 519 -30.23 -4.06 -10.07
N LYS A 520 -31.55 -4.19 -10.23
CA LYS A 520 -32.17 -4.49 -11.53
C LYS A 520 -31.80 -3.44 -12.57
N HIS A 521 -31.63 -3.86 -13.83
CA HIS A 521 -31.33 -2.92 -14.89
C HIS A 521 -32.46 -1.88 -15.05
N PRO A 522 -32.14 -0.61 -15.34
CA PRO A 522 -33.15 0.38 -15.68
C PRO A 522 -33.63 0.21 -17.13
N GLU A 523 -34.92 0.42 -17.38
CA GLU A 523 -35.46 0.50 -18.76
C GLU A 523 -34.83 1.66 -19.54
N HIS A 524 -34.63 2.80 -18.86
CA HIS A 524 -33.95 3.97 -19.41
C HIS A 524 -33.04 4.60 -18.37
N TYR A 525 -31.78 4.85 -18.73
CA TYR A 525 -30.82 5.59 -17.90
C TYR A 525 -29.83 6.35 -18.78
N THR A 526 -29.44 7.54 -18.34
CA THR A 526 -28.46 8.39 -19.04
C THR A 526 -27.40 8.82 -18.05
N TRP A 527 -26.14 8.69 -18.47
CA TRP A 527 -24.98 9.18 -17.75
C TRP A 527 -24.22 10.21 -18.57
N ASP A 528 -24.01 11.39 -18.00
CA ASP A 528 -23.38 12.55 -18.66
C ASP A 528 -21.90 12.74 -18.26
N TRP A 529 -21.21 11.66 -17.82
CA TRP A 529 -19.82 11.74 -17.35
C TRP A 529 -19.61 12.66 -16.14
N LYS A 530 -20.65 12.85 -15.31
CA LYS A 530 -20.63 13.74 -14.14
C LYS A 530 -20.20 13.02 -12.87
N GLY A 531 -18.91 12.78 -12.72
CA GLY A 531 -18.32 12.24 -11.51
C GLY A 531 -17.15 11.33 -11.83
N PRO A 532 -16.62 10.62 -10.82
CA PRO A 532 -15.44 9.79 -11.02
C PRO A 532 -15.68 8.60 -11.95
N TRP A 533 -16.91 8.08 -12.06
CA TRP A 533 -17.17 6.81 -12.74
C TRP A 533 -16.82 6.78 -14.23
N ASP A 534 -16.07 5.78 -14.63
CA ASP A 534 -15.63 5.50 -16.00
C ASP A 534 -16.05 4.09 -16.49
N SER A 535 -16.86 3.37 -15.71
CA SER A 535 -17.22 1.98 -16.00
C SER A 535 -18.62 1.61 -15.50
N TYR A 536 -19.18 0.56 -16.12
CA TYR A 536 -20.41 -0.10 -15.68
C TYR A 536 -20.27 -1.62 -15.75
N TRP A 537 -21.17 -2.32 -15.07
CA TRP A 537 -21.39 -3.75 -15.25
C TRP A 537 -22.86 -4.03 -15.56
N MET A 538 -23.11 -4.90 -16.54
CA MET A 538 -24.42 -5.45 -16.85
C MET A 538 -24.32 -6.98 -16.91
N GLY A 539 -25.25 -7.67 -16.24
CA GLY A 539 -25.15 -9.12 -16.13
C GLY A 539 -26.37 -9.80 -15.50
N GLY A 540 -26.32 -11.12 -15.50
CA GLY A 540 -27.17 -12.02 -14.72
C GLY A 540 -26.35 -12.81 -13.69
N PRO A 541 -26.97 -13.78 -13.00
CA PRO A 541 -26.29 -14.55 -11.95
C PRO A 541 -25.11 -15.41 -12.42
N LYS A 542 -25.08 -15.80 -13.70
CA LYS A 542 -24.12 -16.78 -14.25
C LYS A 542 -23.35 -16.25 -15.48
N SER A 543 -23.60 -15.03 -15.93
CA SER A 543 -22.99 -14.43 -17.12
C SER A 543 -23.17 -12.91 -17.11
N GLY A 544 -22.12 -12.14 -17.39
CA GLY A 544 -22.16 -10.69 -17.43
C GLY A 544 -20.88 -10.08 -18.01
N LEU A 545 -20.90 -8.77 -18.20
CA LEU A 545 -19.79 -8.00 -18.74
C LEU A 545 -19.59 -6.72 -17.93
N HIS A 546 -18.36 -6.50 -17.48
CA HIS A 546 -17.91 -5.19 -17.03
C HIS A 546 -17.26 -4.47 -18.21
N VAL A 547 -17.59 -3.19 -18.39
CA VAL A 547 -17.09 -2.33 -19.46
C VAL A 547 -16.52 -1.06 -18.83
N GLU A 548 -15.24 -0.81 -19.07
CA GLU A 548 -14.51 0.37 -18.63
C GLU A 548 -14.10 1.21 -19.83
N PHE A 549 -14.44 2.50 -19.82
CA PHE A 549 -14.05 3.44 -20.85
C PHE A 549 -12.70 4.06 -20.49
N ARG A 550 -11.71 3.92 -21.38
CA ARG A 550 -10.33 4.31 -21.11
C ARG A 550 -9.90 5.54 -21.93
N GLY A 551 -8.63 5.93 -21.78
CA GLY A 551 -8.03 7.11 -22.43
C GLY A 551 -8.00 8.37 -21.55
N GLY A 552 -8.28 8.24 -20.26
CA GLY A 552 -8.10 9.27 -19.24
C GLY A 552 -6.72 9.21 -18.57
N THR A 553 -6.50 10.06 -17.57
CA THR A 553 -5.21 10.16 -16.85
C THR A 553 -5.04 9.10 -15.75
N TYR A 554 -6.11 8.46 -15.30
CA TYR A 554 -6.12 7.42 -14.27
C TYR A 554 -7.29 6.45 -14.48
N HIS A 555 -7.04 5.15 -14.24
CA HIS A 555 -7.97 4.03 -14.45
C HIS A 555 -7.76 2.94 -13.39
N GLY A 556 -7.81 3.33 -12.11
CA GLY A 556 -7.68 2.40 -10.98
C GLY A 556 -8.83 2.59 -10.00
N PRO A 557 -8.86 1.85 -8.89
CA PRO A 557 -10.07 1.75 -8.08
C PRO A 557 -10.37 2.97 -7.18
N LEU A 558 -9.39 3.81 -6.85
CA LEU A 558 -9.56 4.97 -5.93
C LEU A 558 -10.02 6.24 -6.65
N ILE A 559 -11.01 6.09 -7.52
CA ILE A 559 -11.41 7.17 -8.42
C ILE A 559 -11.97 8.39 -7.66
N ASN A 560 -12.48 8.21 -6.45
CA ASN A 560 -12.96 9.33 -5.63
C ASN A 560 -11.83 10.17 -4.99
N ASP A 561 -10.64 9.60 -4.76
CA ASP A 561 -9.48 10.38 -4.28
C ASP A 561 -8.77 11.06 -5.42
N TYR A 562 -8.50 10.31 -6.49
CA TYR A 562 -7.76 10.81 -7.64
C TYR A 562 -8.60 11.75 -8.50
N LYS A 563 -9.93 11.61 -8.47
CA LYS A 563 -10.93 12.42 -9.20
C LYS A 563 -10.48 12.71 -10.63
N PRO A 564 -10.11 11.68 -11.43
CA PRO A 564 -9.71 11.90 -12.80
C PRO A 564 -10.81 12.64 -13.56
N ALA A 565 -10.40 13.45 -14.52
CA ALA A 565 -11.32 14.00 -15.48
C ALA A 565 -11.98 12.87 -16.28
N ALA A 566 -13.21 13.10 -16.75
CA ALA A 566 -13.87 12.19 -17.68
C ALA A 566 -12.97 11.93 -18.90
N THR A 567 -13.08 10.74 -19.48
CA THR A 567 -12.31 10.36 -20.66
C THR A 567 -12.54 11.37 -21.79
N PRO A 568 -11.50 12.05 -22.31
CA PRO A 568 -11.70 13.18 -23.21
C PRO A 568 -12.43 12.81 -24.50
N VAL A 569 -12.13 11.64 -25.06
CA VAL A 569 -12.70 11.18 -26.32
C VAL A 569 -14.18 10.79 -26.19
N TRP A 570 -14.58 10.11 -25.11
CA TRP A 570 -15.95 9.65 -24.92
C TRP A 570 -16.86 10.75 -24.38
N SER A 571 -16.35 11.56 -23.44
CA SER A 571 -17.11 12.70 -22.89
C SER A 571 -17.25 13.83 -23.90
N ASN A 572 -16.30 13.97 -24.84
CA ASN A 572 -16.29 14.97 -25.91
C ASN A 572 -16.70 16.37 -25.40
N ASN A 573 -15.95 16.89 -24.42
CA ASN A 573 -16.23 18.19 -23.78
C ASN A 573 -17.66 18.32 -23.23
N GLY A 574 -18.23 17.23 -22.74
CA GLY A 574 -19.59 17.18 -22.16
C GLY A 574 -20.72 16.93 -23.16
N ASN A 575 -20.41 16.68 -24.44
CA ASN A 575 -21.41 16.31 -25.45
C ASN A 575 -21.72 14.81 -25.49
N GLY A 576 -20.85 13.99 -24.88
CA GLY A 576 -20.97 12.54 -24.85
C GLY A 576 -21.84 12.04 -23.70
N HIS A 577 -22.42 10.86 -23.90
CA HIS A 577 -23.32 10.21 -22.95
C HIS A 577 -23.18 8.69 -23.00
N ILE A 578 -23.50 8.03 -21.88
CA ILE A 578 -23.80 6.60 -21.87
C ILE A 578 -25.32 6.45 -21.69
N LEU A 579 -25.96 5.77 -22.63
CA LEU A 579 -27.39 5.51 -22.62
C LEU A 579 -27.65 4.02 -22.37
N VAL A 580 -28.52 3.71 -21.43
CA VAL A 580 -29.09 2.37 -21.22
C VAL A 580 -30.53 2.39 -21.70
N ASN A 581 -30.87 1.51 -22.63
CA ASN A 581 -32.22 1.30 -23.17
C ASN A 581 -32.54 -0.20 -23.09
N GLY A 582 -33.17 -0.62 -21.99
CA GLY A 582 -33.40 -2.02 -21.68
C GLY A 582 -32.08 -2.81 -21.68
N THR A 583 -31.92 -3.71 -22.66
CA THR A 583 -30.74 -4.58 -22.81
C THR A 583 -29.65 -4.00 -23.71
N THR A 584 -29.78 -2.75 -24.17
CA THR A 584 -28.81 -2.10 -25.05
C THR A 584 -28.12 -0.96 -24.32
N VAL A 585 -26.79 -0.94 -24.35
CA VAL A 585 -25.97 0.18 -23.83
C VAL A 585 -25.27 0.87 -25.00
N ILE A 586 -25.34 2.19 -25.05
CA ILE A 586 -24.76 3.02 -26.11
C ILE A 586 -23.85 4.06 -25.47
N ALA A 587 -22.54 3.94 -25.68
CA ALA A 587 -21.60 5.01 -25.40
C ALA A 587 -21.48 5.87 -26.66
N GLN A 588 -21.83 7.15 -26.55
CA GLN A 588 -21.87 8.07 -27.68
C GLN A 588 -21.16 9.37 -27.37
N THR A 589 -20.49 9.96 -28.36
CA THR A 589 -19.73 11.21 -28.20
C THR A 589 -20.56 12.48 -28.47
N GLY A 590 -21.72 12.34 -29.11
CA GLY A 590 -22.39 13.47 -29.73
C GLY A 590 -21.61 14.00 -30.95
N LYS A 591 -21.97 15.21 -31.41
CA LYS A 591 -21.36 15.84 -32.59
C LYS A 591 -19.87 16.04 -32.38
N ASP A 592 -19.08 15.68 -33.39
CA ASP A 592 -17.63 15.75 -33.33
C ASP A 592 -17.03 16.03 -34.73
N THR A 593 -15.71 16.19 -34.80
CA THR A 593 -14.95 16.37 -36.04
C THR A 593 -13.85 15.32 -36.14
N LEU A 594 -13.75 14.63 -37.28
CA LEU A 594 -12.65 13.74 -37.64
C LEU A 594 -11.73 14.45 -38.63
N GLY A 595 -10.43 14.14 -38.59
CA GLY A 595 -9.44 14.64 -39.53
C GLY A 595 -8.29 13.65 -39.70
N SER A 596 -7.18 14.10 -40.30
CA SER A 596 -6.05 13.23 -40.61
C SER A 596 -5.28 12.76 -39.37
N VAL A 597 -5.37 13.49 -38.26
CA VAL A 597 -4.88 13.05 -36.95
C VAL A 597 -5.92 12.09 -36.35
N PRO A 598 -5.57 10.82 -36.10
CA PRO A 598 -6.50 9.85 -35.54
C PRO A 598 -6.93 10.21 -34.12
N LYS A 599 -8.17 9.86 -33.78
CA LYS A 599 -8.66 9.82 -32.40
C LYS A 599 -8.58 8.41 -31.86
N ASP A 600 -8.07 8.30 -30.64
CA ASP A 600 -7.92 7.05 -29.92
C ASP A 600 -9.14 6.79 -29.03
N PHE A 601 -9.93 5.77 -29.36
CA PHE A 601 -11.02 5.25 -28.54
C PHE A 601 -10.56 3.99 -27.83
N GLU A 602 -10.32 4.10 -26.52
CA GLU A 602 -9.94 2.96 -25.69
C GLU A 602 -11.09 2.53 -24.78
N PHE A 603 -11.25 1.21 -24.64
CA PHE A 603 -12.13 0.60 -23.65
C PHE A 603 -11.63 -0.80 -23.28
N ALA A 604 -12.04 -1.29 -22.13
CA ALA A 604 -11.76 -2.63 -21.65
C ALA A 604 -13.05 -3.36 -21.30
N LEU A 605 -13.00 -4.69 -21.46
CA LEU A 605 -14.08 -5.61 -21.11
C LEU A 605 -13.54 -6.62 -20.09
N LEU A 606 -14.37 -7.05 -19.16
CA LEU A 606 -14.09 -8.22 -18.32
C LEU A 606 -15.31 -9.13 -18.26
N VAL A 607 -15.12 -10.38 -18.71
CA VAL A 607 -16.16 -11.41 -18.69
C VAL A 607 -16.38 -11.93 -17.28
N THR A 608 -17.63 -11.85 -16.78
CA THR A 608 -18.00 -12.28 -15.43
C THR A 608 -18.99 -13.47 -15.48
N PRO A 609 -18.96 -14.40 -14.50
CA PRO A 609 -18.04 -14.45 -13.36
C PRO A 609 -16.59 -14.74 -13.79
N VAL A 610 -15.63 -14.14 -13.11
CA VAL A 610 -14.20 -14.29 -13.47
C VAL A 610 -13.67 -15.66 -13.09
N LYS A 611 -14.34 -16.35 -12.15
CA LYS A 611 -14.11 -17.75 -11.75
C LYS A 611 -15.39 -18.32 -11.12
N PRO A 612 -15.55 -19.65 -11.00
CA PRO A 612 -16.67 -20.23 -10.28
C PRO A 612 -16.71 -19.79 -8.80
N VAL A 613 -17.91 -19.56 -8.28
CA VAL A 613 -18.12 -19.36 -6.84
C VAL A 613 -17.73 -20.65 -6.10
N ASN A 614 -17.09 -20.52 -4.94
CA ASN A 614 -16.68 -21.66 -4.12
C ASN A 614 -17.29 -21.59 -2.70
N PRO A 615 -18.58 -21.96 -2.54
CA PRO A 615 -19.26 -21.92 -1.24
C PRO A 615 -18.59 -22.82 -0.19
N SER A 616 -18.09 -24.00 -0.61
CA SER A 616 -17.40 -24.92 0.30
C SER A 616 -16.19 -24.27 0.96
N LYS A 617 -15.31 -23.63 0.16
CA LYS A 617 -14.18 -22.86 0.68
C LYS A 617 -14.67 -21.69 1.54
N HIS A 618 -15.71 -20.96 1.11
CA HIS A 618 -16.28 -19.84 1.85
C HIS A 618 -16.69 -20.22 3.28
N PHE A 619 -17.51 -21.27 3.44
CA PHE A 619 -17.99 -21.70 4.76
C PHE A 619 -16.90 -22.36 5.63
N SER A 620 -15.84 -22.89 5.00
CA SER A 620 -14.73 -23.51 5.71
C SER A 620 -13.75 -22.50 6.34
N GLU A 621 -13.61 -21.32 5.75
CA GLU A 621 -12.67 -20.27 6.18
C GLU A 621 -13.39 -19.21 7.01
N ARG A 622 -13.22 -19.27 8.33
CA ARG A 622 -13.93 -18.44 9.32
C ARG A 622 -12.98 -17.44 9.94
N TYR A 623 -13.24 -16.17 9.68
CA TYR A 623 -12.31 -15.07 9.92
C TYR A 623 -12.39 -14.49 11.32
N TYR A 624 -11.22 -14.26 11.91
CA TYR A 624 -10.99 -13.46 13.11
C TYR A 624 -10.26 -12.18 12.72
N HIS A 625 -10.78 -11.02 13.14
CA HIS A 625 -10.21 -9.72 12.84
C HIS A 625 -10.20 -8.85 14.10
N ALA A 626 -9.17 -9.03 14.93
CA ALA A 626 -8.93 -8.27 16.15
C ALA A 626 -7.50 -8.53 16.67
N ASN A 627 -7.22 -8.18 17.92
CA ASN A 627 -5.91 -8.36 18.53
C ASN A 627 -5.39 -9.81 18.43
N PRO A 628 -4.13 -10.06 18.05
CA PRO A 628 -3.60 -11.42 17.86
C PRO A 628 -3.76 -12.37 19.05
N ASN A 629 -3.76 -11.85 20.29
CA ASN A 629 -3.85 -12.66 21.51
C ASN A 629 -5.24 -13.31 21.70
N GLY A 630 -6.29 -12.77 21.08
CA GLY A 630 -7.65 -13.32 21.19
C GLY A 630 -7.94 -14.47 20.22
N PHE A 631 -7.05 -14.73 19.25
CA PHE A 631 -7.33 -15.70 18.19
C PHE A 631 -7.47 -17.14 18.71
N ALA A 632 -6.68 -17.52 19.71
CA ALA A 632 -6.76 -18.87 20.29
C ALA A 632 -8.13 -19.16 20.92
N GLN A 633 -8.74 -18.18 21.60
CA GLN A 633 -10.09 -18.28 22.15
C GLN A 633 -11.14 -18.34 21.03
N ALA A 634 -11.08 -17.40 20.07
CA ALA A 634 -12.01 -17.37 18.94
C ALA A 634 -11.97 -18.66 18.10
N ALA A 635 -10.82 -19.35 18.06
CA ALA A 635 -10.70 -20.62 17.38
C ALA A 635 -11.46 -21.77 18.07
N THR A 636 -11.69 -21.70 19.39
CA THR A 636 -12.57 -22.66 20.10
C THR A 636 -14.03 -22.51 19.65
N GLU A 637 -14.38 -21.31 19.17
CA GLU A 637 -15.70 -20.93 18.63
C GLU A 637 -15.78 -21.09 17.11
N GLY A 638 -14.71 -21.58 16.48
CA GLY A 638 -14.68 -22.01 15.08
C GLY A 638 -13.78 -21.20 14.16
N ALA A 639 -13.28 -20.03 14.57
CA ALA A 639 -12.37 -19.23 13.73
C ALA A 639 -11.09 -20.00 13.35
N ASN A 640 -10.61 -19.83 12.12
CA ASN A 640 -9.40 -20.53 11.65
C ASN A 640 -8.52 -19.70 10.69
N VAL A 641 -8.90 -18.46 10.38
CA VAL A 641 -8.08 -17.50 9.66
C VAL A 641 -8.01 -16.20 10.46
N ALA A 642 -6.83 -15.72 10.80
CA ALA A 642 -6.65 -14.45 11.49
C ALA A 642 -6.09 -13.38 10.54
N ASN A 643 -6.65 -12.17 10.61
CA ASN A 643 -6.09 -10.97 10.00
C ASN A 643 -5.48 -10.08 11.10
N ILE A 644 -4.19 -9.78 11.00
CA ILE A 644 -3.49 -8.86 11.89
C ILE A 644 -3.44 -7.49 11.21
N HIS A 645 -4.25 -6.56 11.71
CA HIS A 645 -4.24 -5.17 11.26
C HIS A 645 -2.91 -4.48 11.59
N HIS A 646 -2.58 -3.39 10.89
CA HIS A 646 -1.51 -2.51 11.37
C HIS A 646 -1.91 -1.91 12.75
N SER A 647 -0.99 -1.34 13.52
CA SER A 647 -1.17 -0.92 14.93
C SER A 647 -1.23 -2.03 15.98
N GLN A 648 -1.16 -3.30 15.57
CA GLN A 648 -1.09 -4.43 16.50
C GLN A 648 0.36 -4.76 16.86
N ASN A 649 0.60 -5.40 18.01
CA ASN A 649 1.96 -5.76 18.48
C ASN A 649 2.79 -6.58 17.46
N LEU A 650 2.15 -7.41 16.63
CA LEU A 650 2.80 -8.21 15.59
C LEU A 650 2.78 -7.57 14.19
N ASN A 651 2.21 -6.38 14.05
CA ASN A 651 2.24 -5.55 12.84
C ASN A 651 2.09 -4.07 13.25
N PRO A 652 3.05 -3.49 13.99
CA PRO A 652 2.82 -2.23 14.70
C PRO A 652 2.78 -1.02 13.77
N VAL A 653 3.54 -1.05 12.68
CA VAL A 653 3.69 0.06 11.73
C VAL A 653 3.08 -0.27 10.38
N ILE A 654 2.55 0.73 9.70
CA ILE A 654 1.85 0.57 8.44
C ILE A 654 2.82 0.20 7.31
N ASN A 655 2.49 -0.87 6.58
CA ASN A 655 3.17 -1.31 5.36
C ASN A 655 4.68 -1.61 5.48
N TYR A 656 5.18 -1.92 6.67
CA TYR A 656 6.58 -2.32 6.88
C TYR A 656 6.74 -3.37 8.02
N PRO A 657 6.27 -4.61 7.81
CA PRO A 657 6.21 -5.65 8.85
C PRO A 657 7.58 -6.23 9.25
N PHE A 658 8.68 -5.70 8.70
CA PHE A 658 10.01 -6.29 8.86
C PHE A 658 10.67 -6.01 10.22
N ILE A 659 10.18 -5.01 10.95
CA ILE A 659 10.74 -4.62 12.26
C ILE A 659 10.34 -5.54 13.43
N VAL A 660 9.38 -6.44 13.21
CA VAL A 660 8.88 -7.42 14.19
C VAL A 660 9.03 -8.86 13.71
N ARG A 661 10.03 -9.11 12.84
CA ARG A 661 10.24 -10.39 12.16
C ARG A 661 10.13 -11.61 13.08
N ASP A 662 10.92 -11.65 14.16
CA ASP A 662 11.08 -12.89 14.94
C ASP A 662 9.82 -13.24 15.73
N SER A 663 9.19 -12.25 16.39
CA SER A 663 7.94 -12.46 17.13
C SER A 663 6.78 -12.82 16.20
N LEU A 664 6.75 -12.25 14.99
CA LEU A 664 5.77 -12.60 13.98
C LEU A 664 5.96 -14.04 13.47
N ILE A 665 7.19 -14.47 13.18
CA ILE A 665 7.50 -15.85 12.78
C ILE A 665 7.08 -16.84 13.88
N GLU A 666 7.40 -16.53 15.13
CA GLU A 666 7.04 -17.38 16.28
C GLU A 666 5.52 -17.55 16.38
N TYR A 667 4.76 -16.45 16.30
CA TYR A 667 3.30 -16.48 16.32
C TYR A 667 2.71 -17.30 15.16
N ILE A 668 3.20 -17.09 13.94
CA ILE A 668 2.73 -17.82 12.75
C ILE A 668 2.97 -19.33 12.94
N ASN A 669 4.17 -19.71 13.40
CA ASN A 669 4.51 -21.11 13.67
C ASN A 669 3.60 -21.74 14.74
N GLU A 670 3.23 -20.98 15.78
CA GLU A 670 2.26 -21.43 16.78
C GLU A 670 0.89 -21.70 16.15
N GLN A 671 0.38 -20.78 15.32
CA GLN A 671 -0.93 -20.93 14.67
C GLN A 671 -0.93 -22.06 13.63
N HIS A 672 0.16 -22.26 12.89
CA HIS A 672 0.30 -23.37 11.95
C HIS A 672 0.27 -24.73 12.64
N LYS A 673 0.89 -24.87 13.81
CA LYS A 673 0.81 -26.11 14.63
C LYS A 673 -0.64 -26.44 15.02
N ALA A 674 -1.49 -25.43 15.13
CA ALA A 674 -2.93 -25.58 15.40
C ALA A 674 -3.80 -25.67 14.11
N ASN A 675 -3.19 -25.81 12.93
CA ASN A 675 -3.86 -25.83 11.62
C ASN A 675 -4.72 -24.58 11.35
N ARG A 676 -4.19 -23.40 11.71
CA ARG A 676 -4.81 -22.09 11.51
C ARG A 676 -3.95 -21.25 10.56
N LYS A 677 -4.58 -20.30 9.87
CA LYS A 677 -3.92 -19.38 8.95
C LYS A 677 -3.74 -18.00 9.56
N VAL A 678 -2.64 -17.32 9.23
CA VAL A 678 -2.34 -15.94 9.67
C VAL A 678 -2.05 -15.05 8.47
N LYS A 679 -2.73 -13.90 8.41
CA LYS A 679 -2.59 -12.88 7.35
C LYS A 679 -2.32 -11.51 7.95
N LEU A 680 -1.74 -10.64 7.15
CA LEU A 680 -1.35 -9.29 7.57
C LEU A 680 -2.05 -8.22 6.75
N TYR A 681 -2.37 -7.10 7.39
CA TYR A 681 -2.56 -5.83 6.68
C TYR A 681 -1.26 -5.49 5.94
N TYR A 682 -1.31 -5.37 4.61
CA TYR A 682 -0.15 -5.00 3.80
C TYR A 682 -0.55 -4.39 2.44
N THR A 683 -0.47 -3.06 2.33
CA THR A 683 -0.81 -2.23 1.17
C THR A 683 0.37 -1.30 0.78
N ILE A 684 0.15 -0.30 -0.10
CA ILE A 684 1.21 0.62 -0.59
C ILE A 684 0.77 2.09 -0.70
N ARG A 685 -0.30 2.50 -0.02
CA ARG A 685 -0.74 3.91 -0.03
C ARG A 685 0.15 4.79 0.84
N GLU A 686 0.63 4.23 1.94
CA GLU A 686 1.46 4.90 2.93
C GLU A 686 2.70 4.08 3.25
N LEU A 687 3.75 4.76 3.71
CA LEU A 687 4.96 4.13 4.26
C LEU A 687 5.30 4.75 5.62
N THR A 688 5.50 3.90 6.62
CA THR A 688 5.93 4.30 7.96
C THR A 688 7.28 5.04 7.97
N ASN A 689 7.45 5.96 8.92
CA ASN A 689 8.73 6.58 9.26
C ASN A 689 9.76 5.60 9.86
N TYR A 690 9.38 4.36 10.17
CA TYR A 690 10.29 3.29 10.59
C TYR A 690 10.96 2.54 9.43
N ALA A 691 10.64 2.88 8.17
CA ALA A 691 11.28 2.25 7.02
C ALA A 691 12.78 2.56 7.00
N THR A 692 13.62 1.52 7.00
CA THR A 692 15.09 1.70 7.07
C THR A 692 15.61 2.47 5.85
N GLU A 693 15.01 2.26 4.68
CA GLU A 693 15.37 2.87 3.41
C GLU A 693 14.88 4.31 3.23
N ILE A 694 14.18 4.92 4.21
CA ILE A 694 13.49 6.21 4.05
C ILE A 694 14.35 7.32 3.42
N TYR A 695 15.62 7.44 3.81
CA TYR A 695 16.54 8.44 3.25
C TYR A 695 16.96 8.14 1.81
N ALA A 696 17.12 6.86 1.46
CA ALA A 696 17.34 6.45 0.08
C ALA A 696 16.13 6.79 -0.78
N LEU A 697 14.92 6.50 -0.29
CA LEU A 697 13.67 6.82 -0.99
C LEU A 697 13.48 8.33 -1.16
N LYS A 698 13.79 9.15 -0.13
CA LYS A 698 13.76 10.63 -0.24
C LYS A 698 14.76 11.15 -1.28
N SER A 699 15.93 10.51 -1.42
CA SER A 699 16.93 10.91 -2.41
C SER A 699 16.49 10.71 -3.86
N LEU A 700 15.43 9.92 -4.09
CA LEU A 700 14.80 9.72 -5.40
C LEU A 700 13.81 10.84 -5.75
N ASN A 701 13.85 11.96 -5.01
CA ASN A 701 12.93 13.08 -5.13
C ASN A 701 11.47 12.60 -5.02
N HIS A 702 10.61 13.00 -5.96
CA HIS A 702 9.19 12.69 -5.94
C HIS A 702 8.78 11.48 -6.77
N GLU A 703 9.73 10.58 -7.08
CA GLU A 703 9.36 9.31 -7.69
C GLU A 703 8.46 8.50 -6.74
N ILE A 704 8.86 8.40 -5.46
CA ILE A 704 8.19 7.55 -4.46
C ILE A 704 7.41 8.38 -3.45
N PHE A 705 8.02 9.39 -2.80
CA PHE A 705 7.30 10.25 -1.85
C PHE A 705 6.66 11.43 -2.57
N VAL A 706 5.39 11.70 -2.24
CA VAL A 706 4.69 12.86 -2.80
C VAL A 706 5.23 14.15 -2.20
N ALA A 707 5.47 15.15 -3.05
CA ALA A 707 5.85 16.50 -2.63
C ALA A 707 4.84 17.08 -1.64
N GLY A 708 5.32 17.88 -0.70
CA GLY A 708 4.47 18.55 0.27
C GLY A 708 5.22 19.66 0.97
N VAL A 709 4.48 20.47 1.72
CA VAL A 709 5.07 21.62 2.42
C VAL A 709 6.08 21.21 3.49
N GLY A 710 6.19 19.91 3.83
CA GLY A 710 6.89 19.44 5.02
C GLY A 710 6.08 19.75 6.29
N TYR A 711 6.75 19.81 7.44
CA TYR A 711 6.13 20.01 8.75
C TYR A 711 5.23 18.83 9.18
N GLY A 712 4.54 18.93 10.31
CA GLY A 712 3.74 17.83 10.84
C GLY A 712 4.24 17.38 12.20
N LEU A 713 4.39 16.07 12.33
CA LEU A 713 4.76 15.42 13.58
C LEU A 713 6.23 15.63 13.93
N PRO A 714 6.60 15.55 15.22
CA PRO A 714 7.95 15.87 15.70
C PRO A 714 9.06 15.18 14.93
N TRP A 715 9.00 13.85 14.82
CA TRP A 715 10.03 13.04 14.16
C TRP A 715 10.29 13.48 12.71
N HIS A 716 9.24 13.77 11.95
CA HIS A 716 9.40 14.23 10.58
C HIS A 716 10.10 15.58 10.51
N CYS A 717 9.77 16.53 11.40
CA CYS A 717 10.42 17.83 11.45
C CYS A 717 11.88 17.74 11.91
N GLU A 718 12.18 16.77 12.77
CA GLU A 718 13.51 16.53 13.36
C GLU A 718 14.43 15.79 12.36
N HIS A 719 13.90 14.81 11.62
CA HIS A 719 14.72 13.84 10.89
C HIS A 719 14.51 13.81 9.39
N LEU A 720 13.37 14.32 8.88
CA LEU A 720 13.05 14.41 7.45
C LEU A 720 12.97 15.87 6.97
N ILE A 721 12.76 16.81 7.88
CA ILE A 721 12.81 18.27 7.76
C ILE A 721 11.69 18.85 6.89
N ASP A 722 11.69 18.55 5.60
CA ASP A 722 10.81 19.17 4.61
C ASP A 722 10.53 18.27 3.39
N ASP A 723 9.66 18.78 2.51
CA ASP A 723 9.40 18.22 1.18
C ASP A 723 8.83 16.79 1.17
N TYR A 724 7.83 16.59 2.01
CA TYR A 724 7.04 15.36 2.10
C TYR A 724 5.59 15.69 2.46
N LYS A 725 4.70 14.72 2.24
CA LYS A 725 3.30 14.77 2.66
C LYS A 725 3.03 13.70 3.72
N ALA A 726 2.58 14.12 4.90
CA ALA A 726 2.18 13.21 5.98
C ALA A 726 0.90 12.42 5.60
N ALA A 727 0.80 11.20 6.12
CA ALA A 727 -0.31 10.29 5.91
C ALA A 727 -0.95 9.86 7.24
N TRP A 728 -1.20 8.56 7.40
CA TRP A 728 -1.82 7.99 8.60
C TRP A 728 -0.89 8.11 9.83
N TYR A 729 -1.49 8.42 10.98
CA TYR A 729 -0.85 8.44 12.28
C TYR A 729 -1.41 7.35 13.19
N THR A 730 -0.55 6.74 13.98
CA THR A 730 -0.96 5.78 15.01
C THR A 730 -0.07 5.91 16.24
N GLU A 731 -0.70 6.13 17.40
CA GLU A 731 -0.05 5.98 18.71
C GLU A 731 0.45 4.55 18.91
N LEU A 732 1.70 4.42 19.35
CA LEU A 732 2.34 3.16 19.72
C LEU A 732 2.69 3.14 21.22
N PRO A 733 2.87 1.95 21.82
CA PRO A 733 3.28 1.82 23.22
C PRO A 733 4.54 2.63 23.54
N GLY A 734 4.67 3.07 24.79
CA GLY A 734 5.85 3.83 25.24
C GLY A 734 5.92 5.25 24.66
N GLN A 735 4.77 5.84 24.29
CA GLN A 735 4.68 7.17 23.66
C GLN A 735 5.54 7.29 22.39
N HIS A 736 5.61 6.19 21.64
CA HIS A 736 6.10 6.19 20.28
C HIS A 736 4.92 6.41 19.33
N SER A 737 5.21 6.62 18.05
CA SER A 737 4.16 6.73 17.05
C SER A 737 4.64 6.36 15.67
N ASP A 738 3.81 5.63 14.94
CA ASP A 738 3.94 5.52 13.50
C ASP A 738 3.37 6.78 12.85
N ALA A 739 4.23 7.50 12.14
CA ALA A 739 3.89 8.70 11.40
C ALA A 739 4.19 8.41 9.93
N ALA A 740 3.19 7.97 9.17
CA ALA A 740 3.41 7.53 7.81
C ALA A 740 3.47 8.69 6.81
N LEU A 741 4.03 8.41 5.63
CA LEU A 741 4.15 9.32 4.50
C LEU A 741 3.31 8.84 3.32
N VAL A 742 2.77 9.79 2.54
CA VAL A 742 2.02 9.49 1.32
C VAL A 742 2.97 9.05 0.21
N LEU A 743 2.63 7.95 -0.44
CA LEU A 743 3.35 7.42 -1.59
C LEU A 743 2.72 7.83 -2.92
N ASN A 744 3.55 7.97 -3.94
CA ASN A 744 3.14 7.95 -5.33
C ASN A 744 2.78 6.50 -5.73
N GLY A 745 1.49 6.27 -5.99
CA GLY A 745 0.92 4.94 -6.19
C GLY A 745 1.42 4.18 -7.42
N PHE A 746 2.05 4.85 -8.39
CA PHE A 746 2.60 4.23 -9.61
C PHE A 746 4.09 4.48 -9.73
N SER A 747 4.86 3.88 -8.83
CA SER A 747 6.31 3.99 -8.79
C SER A 747 6.95 2.62 -8.59
N ARG A 748 8.28 2.54 -8.75
CA ARG A 748 9.02 1.31 -8.50
C ARG A 748 9.00 0.83 -7.05
N TRP A 749 8.41 1.61 -6.12
CA TRP A 749 8.08 1.10 -4.78
C TRP A 749 7.17 -0.13 -4.81
N ILE A 750 6.32 -0.26 -5.84
CA ILE A 750 5.54 -1.49 -6.08
C ILE A 750 6.45 -2.71 -6.20
N ASN A 751 7.62 -2.59 -6.83
CA ASN A 751 8.56 -3.71 -6.95
C ASN A 751 9.11 -4.11 -5.57
N TYR A 752 9.43 -3.12 -4.72
CA TYR A 752 9.83 -3.36 -3.33
C TYR A 752 8.71 -4.06 -2.54
N TYR A 753 7.47 -3.60 -2.68
CA TYR A 753 6.30 -4.21 -2.03
C TYR A 753 6.10 -5.68 -2.45
N LEU A 754 6.20 -5.97 -3.74
CA LEU A 754 6.03 -7.32 -4.27
C LEU A 754 7.15 -8.27 -3.82
N GLU A 755 8.40 -7.81 -3.80
CA GLU A 755 9.52 -8.55 -3.23
C GLU A 755 9.39 -8.72 -1.71
N GLY A 756 8.86 -7.72 -1.00
CA GLY A 756 8.51 -7.81 0.40
C GLY A 756 7.47 -8.91 0.66
N LEU A 757 6.46 -9.02 -0.20
CA LEU A 757 5.46 -10.08 -0.15
C LEU A 757 6.09 -11.46 -0.41
N ARG A 758 6.92 -11.59 -1.44
CA ARG A 758 7.71 -12.81 -1.71
C ARG A 758 8.54 -13.20 -0.50
N TRP A 759 9.28 -12.24 0.07
CA TRP A 759 10.14 -12.44 1.23
C TRP A 759 9.36 -13.00 2.42
N MET A 760 8.20 -12.44 2.73
CA MET A 760 7.36 -12.91 3.83
C MET A 760 6.77 -14.30 3.57
N PHE A 761 6.39 -14.63 2.32
CA PHE A 761 5.92 -15.98 2.00
C PHE A 761 7.00 -17.05 2.20
N GLU A 762 8.23 -16.76 1.77
CA GLU A 762 9.34 -17.69 1.88
C GLU A 762 9.85 -17.82 3.33
N ASN A 763 10.04 -16.68 4.01
CA ASN A 763 10.76 -16.65 5.28
C ASN A 763 9.84 -16.64 6.51
N TYR A 764 8.64 -16.04 6.40
CA TYR A 764 7.71 -15.93 7.53
C TYR A 764 6.54 -16.91 7.40
N GLN A 765 6.30 -17.38 6.18
CA GLN A 765 5.23 -18.29 5.82
C GLN A 765 3.83 -17.75 6.13
N ILE A 766 3.62 -16.44 6.01
CA ILE A 766 2.28 -15.84 6.10
C ILE A 766 1.32 -16.53 5.12
N ASP A 767 0.06 -16.65 5.49
CA ASP A 767 -0.97 -17.33 4.69
C ASP A 767 -1.78 -16.37 3.83
N GLY A 768 -1.24 -15.17 3.59
CA GLY A 768 -1.83 -14.16 2.74
C GLY A 768 -1.89 -12.78 3.36
N ILE A 769 -2.69 -11.92 2.74
CA ILE A 769 -2.78 -10.51 3.09
C ILE A 769 -4.23 -10.04 3.13
N TYR A 770 -4.41 -8.97 3.89
CA TYR A 770 -5.61 -8.16 3.95
C TYR A 770 -5.28 -6.79 3.33
N MET A 771 -6.04 -6.40 2.31
CA MET A 771 -5.89 -5.12 1.62
C MET A 771 -7.07 -4.22 1.94
N ASP A 772 -6.79 -3.00 2.36
CA ASP A 772 -7.76 -2.01 2.83
C ASP A 772 -7.74 -0.77 1.94
N ASP A 773 -8.51 -0.85 0.84
CA ASP A 773 -8.39 0.04 -0.31
C ASP A 773 -6.95 0.12 -0.89
N VAL A 774 -6.78 0.26 -2.21
CA VAL A 774 -5.43 0.16 -2.81
C VAL A 774 -5.21 1.14 -3.94
N SER A 775 -4.02 1.73 -4.02
CA SER A 775 -3.63 2.77 -4.98
C SER A 775 -3.02 2.23 -6.28
N PHE A 776 -2.92 0.91 -6.44
CA PHE A 776 -2.37 0.26 -7.64
C PHE A 776 -3.46 -0.33 -8.53
N ASP A 777 -3.07 -0.94 -9.64
CA ASP A 777 -3.94 -1.48 -10.69
C ASP A 777 -3.96 -3.02 -10.74
N ARG A 778 -4.72 -3.56 -11.71
CA ARG A 778 -4.77 -4.99 -12.02
C ARG A 778 -3.41 -5.63 -12.26
N THR A 779 -2.48 -4.91 -12.89
CA THR A 779 -1.14 -5.45 -13.20
C THR A 779 -0.42 -5.86 -11.92
N VAL A 780 -0.50 -5.05 -10.87
CA VAL A 780 0.08 -5.40 -9.57
C VAL A 780 -0.62 -6.61 -8.97
N MET A 781 -1.95 -6.70 -9.02
CA MET A 781 -2.69 -7.89 -8.56
C MET A 781 -2.27 -9.18 -9.26
N LYS A 782 -2.00 -9.11 -10.58
CA LYS A 782 -1.47 -10.24 -11.36
C LYS A 782 -0.12 -10.69 -10.83
N ARG A 783 0.81 -9.75 -10.65
CA ARG A 783 2.15 -10.01 -10.12
C ARG A 783 2.07 -10.63 -8.73
N MET A 784 1.21 -10.09 -7.85
CA MET A 784 0.96 -10.65 -6.51
C MET A 784 0.48 -12.09 -6.58
N LYS A 785 -0.52 -12.40 -7.43
CA LYS A 785 -1.03 -13.77 -7.53
C LYS A 785 0.01 -14.75 -8.07
N LYS A 786 0.88 -14.31 -8.98
CA LYS A 786 2.01 -15.12 -9.50
C LYS A 786 3.02 -15.43 -8.41
N ILE A 787 3.39 -14.44 -7.61
CA ILE A 787 4.25 -14.62 -6.44
C ILE A 787 3.61 -15.61 -5.47
N MET A 788 2.33 -15.45 -5.15
CA MET A 788 1.62 -16.41 -4.29
C MET A 788 1.62 -17.82 -4.88
N ALA A 789 1.31 -17.98 -6.17
CA ALA A 789 1.29 -19.28 -6.82
C ALA A 789 2.65 -19.99 -6.79
N GLN A 790 3.75 -19.24 -6.79
CA GLN A 790 5.10 -19.79 -6.73
C GLN A 790 5.56 -20.09 -5.29
N TYR A 791 5.35 -19.16 -4.35
CA TYR A 791 5.97 -19.21 -3.02
C TYR A 791 5.01 -19.67 -1.91
N ARG A 792 3.70 -19.46 -2.06
CA ARG A 792 2.68 -19.87 -1.08
C ARG A 792 1.30 -20.09 -1.76
N PRO A 793 1.11 -21.20 -2.52
CA PRO A 793 -0.07 -21.39 -3.39
C PRO A 793 -1.43 -21.32 -2.68
N ASN A 794 -1.47 -21.64 -1.38
CA ASN A 794 -2.68 -21.64 -0.55
C ASN A 794 -2.93 -20.32 0.20
N ALA A 795 -2.09 -19.32 -0.02
CA ALA A 795 -2.26 -18.00 0.57
C ALA A 795 -3.53 -17.32 0.03
N LEU A 796 -4.12 -16.45 0.84
CA LEU A 796 -5.40 -15.81 0.59
C LEU A 796 -5.25 -14.29 0.46
N ILE A 797 -5.94 -13.68 -0.49
CA ILE A 797 -6.08 -12.23 -0.54
C ILE A 797 -7.50 -11.83 -0.13
N ASP A 798 -7.61 -10.97 0.88
CA ASP A 798 -8.86 -10.28 1.17
C ASP A 798 -8.81 -8.86 0.63
N LEU A 799 -9.89 -8.43 0.02
CA LEU A 799 -10.08 -7.04 -0.39
C LEU A 799 -11.21 -6.42 0.43
N HIS A 800 -10.86 -5.42 1.22
CA HIS A 800 -11.78 -4.54 1.91
C HIS A 800 -11.89 -3.20 1.19
N SER A 801 -13.10 -2.65 1.26
CA SER A 801 -13.44 -1.32 0.76
C SER A 801 -14.76 -0.87 1.39
N ASN A 802 -15.12 0.38 1.14
CA ASN A 802 -16.23 1.08 1.76
C ASN A 802 -17.01 1.88 0.70
N THR A 803 -18.18 2.44 1.04
CA THR A 803 -18.97 3.27 0.10
C THR A 803 -18.86 4.78 0.32
N GLY A 804 -18.15 5.24 1.35
CA GLY A 804 -17.96 6.66 1.65
C GLY A 804 -16.74 7.26 0.93
N TYR A 805 -15.68 6.47 0.90
CA TYR A 805 -14.39 6.69 0.25
C TYR A 805 -14.39 6.12 -1.17
N SER A 806 -14.70 4.84 -1.36
CA SER A 806 -14.71 4.16 -2.67
C SER A 806 -16.14 4.07 -3.21
N ILE A 807 -16.53 4.97 -4.11
CA ILE A 807 -17.92 5.03 -4.57
C ILE A 807 -18.25 3.83 -5.49
N GLY A 808 -18.90 2.80 -4.93
CA GLY A 808 -19.33 1.61 -5.67
C GLY A 808 -18.21 0.59 -5.85
N PRO A 809 -17.65 0.03 -4.75
CA PRO A 809 -16.41 -0.75 -4.79
C PRO A 809 -16.54 -2.03 -5.62
N ALA A 810 -17.73 -2.64 -5.68
CA ALA A 810 -17.96 -3.80 -6.53
C ALA A 810 -17.68 -3.52 -8.01
N ASN A 811 -18.00 -2.32 -8.49
CA ASN A 811 -17.71 -1.91 -9.87
C ASN A 811 -16.24 -1.48 -10.04
N GLN A 812 -15.72 -0.68 -9.10
CA GLN A 812 -14.37 -0.12 -9.16
C GLN A 812 -13.26 -1.17 -9.09
N TYR A 813 -13.47 -2.24 -8.32
CA TYR A 813 -12.49 -3.31 -8.13
C TYR A 813 -12.81 -4.58 -8.95
N THR A 814 -13.72 -4.51 -9.93
CA THR A 814 -14.14 -5.68 -10.72
C THR A 814 -12.95 -6.40 -11.35
N ASP A 815 -11.95 -5.63 -11.78
CA ASP A 815 -10.72 -6.11 -12.39
C ASP A 815 -9.73 -6.74 -11.38
N PHE A 816 -10.01 -6.68 -10.07
CA PHE A 816 -9.19 -7.34 -9.04
C PHE A 816 -9.75 -8.72 -8.69
N PHE A 817 -11.03 -8.97 -9.01
CA PHE A 817 -11.73 -10.19 -8.65
C PHE A 817 -11.11 -11.50 -9.20
N PRO A 818 -10.37 -11.54 -10.32
CA PRO A 818 -9.66 -12.76 -10.70
C PRO A 818 -8.69 -13.23 -9.60
N TYR A 819 -8.13 -12.28 -8.84
CA TYR A 819 -6.95 -12.46 -8.00
C TYR A 819 -7.23 -12.52 -6.49
N VAL A 820 -8.39 -12.03 -6.03
CA VAL A 820 -8.78 -12.02 -4.61
C VAL A 820 -9.56 -13.27 -4.21
N ASP A 821 -9.51 -13.68 -2.94
CA ASP A 821 -10.18 -14.88 -2.41
C ASP A 821 -11.44 -14.56 -1.60
N ARG A 822 -11.51 -13.37 -1.01
CA ARG A 822 -12.64 -12.91 -0.18
C ARG A 822 -12.84 -11.41 -0.33
N LEU A 823 -14.09 -11.00 -0.39
CA LEU A 823 -14.47 -9.59 -0.25
C LEU A 823 -14.87 -9.31 1.20
N TRP A 824 -14.53 -8.12 1.68
CA TRP A 824 -15.05 -7.59 2.93
C TRP A 824 -15.56 -6.17 2.70
N PHE A 825 -16.36 -5.99 1.65
CA PHE A 825 -16.98 -4.71 1.33
C PHE A 825 -18.07 -4.43 2.33
N GLY A 826 -17.90 -3.39 3.13
CA GLY A 826 -18.88 -3.23 4.19
C GLY A 826 -18.84 -1.99 5.04
N GLU A 827 -17.80 -1.18 5.01
CA GLU A 827 -17.81 0.10 5.74
C GLU A 827 -18.70 1.11 5.00
N SER A 828 -19.49 1.86 5.76
CA SER A 828 -20.55 2.75 5.26
C SER A 828 -21.72 2.10 4.52
N PHE A 829 -21.72 0.77 4.30
CA PHE A 829 -22.85 0.05 3.70
C PHE A 829 -24.09 0.12 4.61
N LYS A 830 -25.25 0.41 4.01
CA LYS A 830 -26.54 0.51 4.72
C LYS A 830 -27.37 -0.75 4.51
N TYR A 831 -26.88 -1.87 5.04
CA TYR A 831 -27.48 -3.21 4.89
C TYR A 831 -29.00 -3.26 5.07
N ASN A 832 -29.55 -2.54 6.06
CA ASN A 832 -30.98 -2.51 6.33
C ASN A 832 -31.81 -1.68 5.33
N GLN A 833 -31.18 -0.79 4.56
CA GLN A 833 -31.83 0.09 3.58
C GLN A 833 -31.74 -0.46 2.15
N MET A 834 -30.72 -1.28 1.87
CA MET A 834 -30.49 -1.86 0.55
C MET A 834 -31.56 -2.87 0.16
N ARG A 835 -31.92 -2.88 -1.12
CA ARG A 835 -32.83 -3.88 -1.71
C ARG A 835 -32.11 -5.21 -1.96
N PRO A 836 -32.82 -6.35 -2.07
CA PRO A 836 -32.16 -7.64 -2.28
C PRO A 836 -31.34 -7.67 -3.59
N ASP A 837 -31.85 -7.14 -4.70
CA ASP A 837 -31.09 -7.01 -5.94
C ASP A 837 -29.83 -6.14 -5.80
N GLU A 838 -29.88 -5.09 -4.98
CA GLU A 838 -28.73 -4.25 -4.67
C GLU A 838 -27.67 -5.03 -3.86
N TRP A 839 -28.08 -5.74 -2.80
CA TRP A 839 -27.20 -6.64 -2.06
C TRP A 839 -26.50 -7.65 -2.97
N PHE A 840 -27.24 -8.22 -3.92
CA PHE A 840 -26.71 -9.22 -4.83
C PHE A 840 -25.57 -8.66 -5.68
N VAL A 841 -25.69 -7.45 -6.21
CA VAL A 841 -24.74 -6.92 -7.21
C VAL A 841 -23.66 -6.03 -6.61
N THR A 842 -23.94 -5.30 -5.54
CA THR A 842 -22.99 -4.33 -4.97
C THR A 842 -22.18 -4.90 -3.80
N PHE A 843 -22.67 -5.95 -3.16
CA PHE A 843 -22.07 -6.50 -1.94
C PHE A 843 -21.67 -7.97 -2.07
N SER A 844 -22.55 -8.84 -2.58
CA SER A 844 -22.39 -10.30 -2.42
C SER A 844 -21.12 -10.88 -3.08
N GLY A 845 -20.66 -10.27 -4.18
CA GLY A 845 -19.60 -10.78 -5.03
C GLY A 845 -20.01 -11.96 -5.93
N ILE A 846 -21.19 -12.55 -5.71
CA ILE A 846 -21.63 -13.79 -6.37
C ILE A 846 -21.67 -13.68 -7.90
N PRO A 847 -22.21 -12.60 -8.50
CA PRO A 847 -22.23 -12.44 -9.98
C PRO A 847 -20.82 -12.43 -10.61
N PHE A 848 -19.81 -12.13 -9.80
CA PHE A 848 -18.42 -12.04 -10.22
C PHE A 848 -17.62 -13.30 -9.94
N GLY A 849 -18.18 -14.30 -9.26
CA GLY A 849 -17.42 -15.47 -8.82
C GLY A 849 -16.75 -15.30 -7.46
N GLN A 850 -17.22 -14.34 -6.67
CA GLN A 850 -16.70 -14.00 -5.35
C GLN A 850 -17.76 -14.23 -4.27
N MET A 851 -17.32 -14.21 -3.01
CA MET A 851 -18.20 -14.16 -1.85
C MET A 851 -17.68 -13.14 -0.84
N SER A 852 -18.59 -12.48 -0.15
CA SER A 852 -18.30 -11.35 0.75
C SER A 852 -18.62 -11.65 2.22
N GLU A 853 -18.08 -10.83 3.12
CA GLU A 853 -18.36 -10.77 4.55
C GLU A 853 -18.88 -9.38 4.93
N MET A 854 -19.68 -9.26 5.98
CA MET A 854 -20.24 -7.96 6.42
C MET A 854 -19.32 -7.24 7.42
N LEU A 855 -19.38 -5.89 7.43
CA LEU A 855 -18.58 -5.04 8.32
C LEU A 855 -19.42 -4.02 9.12
N GLN A 856 -19.99 -2.99 8.47
CA GLN A 856 -20.64 -1.86 9.17
C GLN A 856 -21.66 -2.33 10.21
N ASP A 857 -21.50 -1.87 11.45
CA ASP A 857 -22.37 -2.18 12.59
C ASP A 857 -22.51 -3.69 12.89
N GLY A 858 -21.58 -4.53 12.41
CA GLY A 858 -21.70 -6.00 12.48
C GLY A 858 -22.63 -6.60 11.42
N GLY A 859 -23.08 -5.81 10.44
CA GLY A 859 -23.95 -6.25 9.35
C GLY A 859 -25.40 -6.49 9.76
N ASN A 860 -26.18 -7.12 8.87
CA ASN A 860 -27.47 -7.72 9.22
C ASN A 860 -27.35 -9.25 9.21
N ARG A 861 -27.23 -9.85 10.40
CA ARG A 861 -27.06 -11.30 10.56
C ARG A 861 -28.14 -12.14 9.87
N TYR A 862 -29.38 -11.64 9.79
CA TYR A 862 -30.50 -12.35 9.17
C TYR A 862 -30.41 -12.30 7.64
N LEU A 863 -30.27 -11.10 7.08
CA LEU A 863 -30.25 -10.88 5.63
C LEU A 863 -28.95 -11.40 5.01
N GLY A 864 -27.83 -11.36 5.74
CA GLY A 864 -26.54 -11.86 5.26
C GLY A 864 -26.58 -13.34 4.87
N MET A 865 -27.29 -14.18 5.63
CA MET A 865 -27.40 -15.61 5.32
C MET A 865 -28.15 -15.91 4.02
N VAL A 866 -28.95 -14.99 3.49
CA VAL A 866 -29.54 -15.11 2.14
C VAL A 866 -28.44 -15.10 1.07
N TYR A 867 -27.30 -14.47 1.32
CA TYR A 867 -26.12 -14.47 0.43
C TYR A 867 -24.97 -15.34 0.96
N GLY A 868 -25.24 -16.19 1.96
CA GLY A 868 -24.25 -17.11 2.55
C GLY A 868 -23.20 -16.44 3.41
N THR A 869 -23.47 -15.26 3.97
CA THR A 869 -22.45 -14.46 4.66
C THR A 869 -22.76 -14.17 6.13
N THR A 870 -21.71 -13.99 6.93
CA THR A 870 -21.74 -13.47 8.31
C THR A 870 -20.80 -12.26 8.45
N ALA A 871 -20.82 -11.60 9.61
CA ALA A 871 -19.70 -10.75 10.00
C ALA A 871 -18.48 -11.59 10.40
N ARG A 872 -17.32 -10.94 10.55
CA ARG A 872 -16.10 -11.54 11.10
C ARG A 872 -16.15 -11.58 12.62
N HIS A 873 -15.47 -12.57 13.22
CA HIS A 873 -15.41 -12.71 14.67
C HIS A 873 -14.68 -11.54 15.33
N SER A 874 -15.16 -11.13 16.51
CA SER A 874 -14.58 -10.07 17.36
C SER A 874 -14.59 -8.65 16.78
N TYR A 875 -15.30 -8.41 15.68
CA TYR A 875 -15.43 -7.07 15.09
C TYR A 875 -16.76 -6.38 15.45
N GLY A 876 -17.88 -7.12 15.47
CA GLY A 876 -19.23 -6.60 15.71
C GLY A 876 -19.77 -6.91 17.11
N GLN A 877 -20.93 -6.34 17.42
CA GLN A 877 -21.64 -6.57 18.70
C GLN A 877 -22.01 -8.05 18.91
N PHE A 878 -22.39 -8.74 17.85
CA PHE A 878 -22.83 -10.14 17.91
C PHE A 878 -21.77 -11.06 17.30
N SER A 879 -21.49 -12.17 18.00
CA SER A 879 -20.58 -13.19 17.48
C SER A 879 -21.23 -13.97 16.33
N PRO A 880 -20.51 -14.26 15.23
CA PRO A 880 -21.00 -15.16 14.18
C PRO A 880 -20.93 -16.64 14.58
N ALA A 881 -20.26 -16.98 15.69
CA ALA A 881 -20.02 -18.35 16.12
C ALA A 881 -21.28 -19.24 16.24
N PRO A 882 -22.44 -18.76 16.77
CA PRO A 882 -23.64 -19.57 16.81
C PRO A 882 -24.13 -20.02 15.42
N VAL A 883 -24.01 -19.16 14.41
CA VAL A 883 -24.36 -19.49 13.02
C VAL A 883 -23.34 -20.47 12.43
N TRP A 884 -22.05 -20.30 12.75
CA TRP A 884 -21.01 -21.25 12.34
C TRP A 884 -21.17 -22.63 13.00
N ALA A 885 -21.69 -22.70 14.23
CA ALA A 885 -22.03 -23.96 14.87
C ALA A 885 -23.15 -24.68 14.11
N LEU A 886 -24.17 -23.95 13.64
CA LEU A 886 -25.19 -24.50 12.73
C LEU A 886 -24.57 -24.96 11.41
N TRP A 887 -23.71 -24.17 10.79
CA TRP A 887 -23.01 -24.56 9.56
C TRP A 887 -22.28 -25.89 9.72
N LYS A 888 -21.59 -26.08 10.84
CA LYS A 888 -20.87 -27.31 11.17
C LYS A 888 -21.83 -28.47 11.42
N SER A 889 -22.88 -28.30 12.22
CA SER A 889 -23.82 -29.39 12.54
C SER A 889 -24.67 -29.79 11.35
N PHE A 890 -25.01 -28.84 10.48
CA PHE A 890 -25.67 -29.09 9.20
C PHE A 890 -24.72 -29.64 8.14
N GLY A 891 -23.40 -29.43 8.23
CA GLY A 891 -22.46 -29.82 7.18
C GLY A 891 -22.58 -28.94 5.92
N ILE A 892 -22.72 -27.62 6.10
CA ILE A 892 -22.97 -26.68 5.01
C ILE A 892 -21.90 -26.69 3.90
N THR A 893 -20.67 -27.10 4.22
CA THR A 893 -19.55 -27.16 3.27
C THR A 893 -19.76 -28.21 2.16
N GLU A 894 -20.67 -29.16 2.39
CA GLU A 894 -21.07 -30.20 1.43
C GLU A 894 -22.35 -29.82 0.67
N ALA A 895 -23.00 -28.72 1.05
CA ALA A 895 -24.28 -28.32 0.48
C ALA A 895 -24.10 -27.46 -0.78
N ASN A 896 -25.00 -27.64 -1.74
CA ASN A 896 -25.11 -26.79 -2.91
C ASN A 896 -25.96 -25.54 -2.57
N MET A 897 -25.40 -24.35 -2.78
CA MET A 897 -26.07 -23.07 -2.53
C MET A 897 -26.88 -22.65 -3.76
N LEU A 898 -28.20 -22.52 -3.61
CA LEU A 898 -29.13 -22.06 -4.65
C LEU A 898 -29.90 -20.85 -4.12
N GLY A 899 -29.57 -19.66 -4.59
CA GLY A 899 -30.19 -18.41 -4.13
C GLY A 899 -31.50 -18.09 -4.83
N TYR A 900 -32.27 -17.13 -4.27
CA TYR A 900 -33.54 -16.69 -4.87
C TYR A 900 -33.40 -16.14 -6.30
N TRP A 901 -32.19 -15.70 -6.67
CA TRP A 901 -31.81 -15.23 -8.00
C TRP A 901 -31.62 -16.36 -9.01
N ASP A 902 -31.50 -17.62 -8.56
CA ASP A 902 -31.43 -18.77 -9.46
C ASP A 902 -32.86 -19.23 -9.81
N ASN A 903 -33.11 -19.45 -11.09
CA ASN A 903 -34.37 -20.02 -11.55
C ASN A 903 -34.55 -21.46 -11.03
N ASP A 904 -33.44 -22.16 -10.81
CA ASP A 904 -33.40 -23.54 -10.33
C ASP A 904 -33.58 -23.65 -8.80
N CYS A 905 -33.74 -22.53 -8.09
CA CYS A 905 -33.97 -22.55 -6.64
C CYS A 905 -35.28 -23.29 -6.31
N PRO A 906 -35.23 -24.40 -5.54
CA PRO A 906 -36.38 -25.27 -5.32
C PRO A 906 -37.36 -24.77 -4.27
N VAL A 907 -37.05 -23.70 -3.54
CA VAL A 907 -37.97 -23.12 -2.54
C VAL A 907 -38.10 -21.64 -2.78
N ARG A 908 -39.33 -21.15 -2.87
CA ARG A 908 -39.64 -19.73 -3.05
C ARG A 908 -40.61 -19.25 -1.99
N SER A 909 -40.54 -17.97 -1.69
CA SER A 909 -41.54 -17.28 -0.87
C SER A 909 -42.63 -16.72 -1.76
N ASN A 910 -43.87 -16.73 -1.28
CA ASN A 910 -44.99 -16.07 -1.93
C ASN A 910 -44.98 -14.53 -1.81
N HIS A 911 -44.03 -13.95 -1.07
CA HIS A 911 -43.89 -12.50 -0.91
C HIS A 911 -42.65 -11.96 -1.65
N PRO A 912 -42.77 -10.89 -2.46
CA PRO A 912 -41.68 -10.39 -3.29
C PRO A 912 -40.47 -9.90 -2.48
N ASP A 913 -40.67 -9.33 -1.29
CA ASP A 913 -39.56 -8.80 -0.46
C ASP A 913 -38.99 -9.80 0.55
N VAL A 914 -39.56 -11.01 0.65
CA VAL A 914 -39.03 -12.06 1.52
C VAL A 914 -38.30 -13.07 0.64
N LYS A 915 -36.97 -13.11 0.75
CA LYS A 915 -36.12 -13.93 -0.11
C LYS A 915 -35.70 -15.21 0.59
N VAL A 916 -35.54 -16.27 -0.20
CA VAL A 916 -35.13 -17.60 0.28
C VAL A 916 -33.93 -18.08 -0.54
N THR A 917 -32.85 -18.41 0.15
CA THR A 917 -31.71 -19.14 -0.40
C THR A 917 -31.65 -20.50 0.27
N VAL A 918 -31.39 -21.54 -0.51
CA VAL A 918 -31.35 -22.91 0.00
C VAL A 918 -29.95 -23.49 -0.11
N TYR A 919 -29.60 -24.32 0.86
CA TYR A 919 -28.37 -25.09 0.93
C TYR A 919 -28.76 -26.56 0.94
N VAL A 920 -28.65 -27.22 -0.21
CA VAL A 920 -29.15 -28.57 -0.45
C VAL A 920 -28.03 -29.59 -0.27
N LYS A 921 -28.22 -30.57 0.59
CA LYS A 921 -27.41 -31.80 0.67
C LYS A 921 -28.36 -33.02 0.70
N PRO A 922 -27.87 -34.26 0.55
CA PRO A 922 -28.74 -35.43 0.63
C PRO A 922 -29.57 -35.46 1.93
N GLN A 923 -30.87 -35.70 1.80
CA GLN A 923 -31.86 -35.88 2.89
C GLN A 923 -32.18 -34.65 3.76
N GLU A 924 -31.39 -33.57 3.70
CA GLU A 924 -31.64 -32.35 4.48
C GLU A 924 -31.32 -31.09 3.65
N THR A 925 -32.15 -30.07 3.77
CA THR A 925 -31.95 -28.76 3.12
C THR A 925 -32.08 -27.66 4.15
N LEU A 926 -31.09 -26.76 4.24
CA LEU A 926 -31.16 -25.56 5.06
C LEU A 926 -31.70 -24.40 4.21
N LEU A 927 -32.72 -23.70 4.71
CA LEU A 927 -33.34 -22.53 4.12
C LEU A 927 -32.89 -21.29 4.90
N ALA A 928 -32.29 -20.32 4.22
CA ALA A 928 -32.07 -18.98 4.74
C ALA A 928 -33.14 -18.03 4.20
N ILE A 929 -34.01 -17.55 5.09
CA ILE A 929 -35.13 -16.67 4.80
C ILE A 929 -34.78 -15.28 5.33
N GLY A 930 -34.92 -14.24 4.52
CA GLY A 930 -34.71 -12.85 4.93
C GLY A 930 -35.81 -11.93 4.42
N ASN A 931 -36.40 -11.13 5.32
CA ASN A 931 -37.40 -10.12 4.99
C ASN A 931 -36.73 -8.76 4.75
N PHE A 932 -36.64 -8.37 3.47
CA PHE A 932 -36.08 -7.09 3.05
C PHE A 932 -37.10 -5.94 3.12
N ASP A 933 -38.35 -6.20 3.50
CA ASP A 933 -39.34 -5.14 3.75
C ASP A 933 -39.03 -4.40 5.06
N THR A 934 -39.54 -3.18 5.15
CA THR A 934 -39.63 -2.36 6.35
C THR A 934 -40.75 -2.81 7.30
N LYS A 935 -41.61 -3.73 6.88
CA LYS A 935 -42.74 -4.26 7.66
C LYS A 935 -42.56 -5.73 8.00
N ASP A 936 -43.18 -6.16 9.10
CA ASP A 936 -43.33 -7.57 9.41
C ASP A 936 -44.19 -8.25 8.35
N GLN A 937 -43.80 -9.45 7.94
CA GLN A 937 -44.48 -10.22 6.91
C GLN A 937 -44.89 -11.58 7.42
N THR A 938 -45.92 -12.17 6.81
CA THR A 938 -46.35 -13.54 7.05
C THR A 938 -46.39 -14.26 5.72
N ILE A 939 -45.52 -15.24 5.53
CA ILE A 939 -45.28 -15.88 4.23
C ILE A 939 -45.66 -17.34 4.22
N LYS A 940 -45.80 -17.89 3.02
CA LYS A 940 -45.78 -19.33 2.75
C LYS A 940 -44.64 -19.66 1.81
N LEU A 941 -44.12 -20.87 1.94
CA LEU A 941 -43.06 -21.39 1.10
C LEU A 941 -43.64 -22.33 0.04
N ASP A 942 -43.25 -22.11 -1.20
CA ASP A 942 -43.55 -22.96 -2.34
C ASP A 942 -42.36 -23.87 -2.59
N TYR A 943 -42.58 -25.19 -2.61
CA TYR A 943 -41.53 -26.21 -2.70
C TYR A 943 -41.60 -26.99 -4.01
N ASN A 944 -40.44 -27.16 -4.64
CA ASN A 944 -40.22 -28.19 -5.65
C ASN A 944 -39.62 -29.45 -4.99
N TRP A 945 -40.51 -30.32 -4.51
CA TRP A 945 -40.13 -31.56 -3.82
C TRP A 945 -39.28 -32.51 -4.65
N ILE A 946 -39.43 -32.49 -5.98
CA ILE A 946 -38.63 -33.33 -6.89
C ILE A 946 -37.17 -32.89 -6.83
N THR A 947 -36.89 -31.59 -6.93
CA THR A 947 -35.54 -31.06 -6.85
C THR A 947 -34.94 -31.21 -5.44
N LEU A 948 -35.78 -31.12 -4.39
CA LEU A 948 -35.33 -31.35 -3.01
C LEU A 948 -35.03 -32.82 -2.72
N GLY A 949 -35.64 -33.76 -3.45
CA GLY A 949 -35.52 -35.19 -3.19
C GLY A 949 -36.09 -35.61 -1.83
N ILE A 950 -37.14 -34.93 -1.36
CA ILE A 950 -37.80 -35.14 -0.06
C ILE A 950 -39.26 -35.52 -0.30
N ASP A 951 -39.73 -36.61 0.33
CA ASP A 951 -41.14 -36.99 0.32
C ASP A 951 -41.98 -35.95 1.11
N PRO A 952 -42.89 -35.20 0.46
CA PRO A 952 -43.68 -34.16 1.13
C PRO A 952 -44.55 -34.71 2.27
N SER A 953 -44.94 -35.99 2.23
CA SER A 953 -45.73 -36.62 3.29
C SER A 953 -44.92 -36.88 4.56
N LYS A 954 -43.59 -36.90 4.45
CA LYS A 954 -42.64 -37.13 5.55
C LYS A 954 -41.87 -35.88 5.92
N ALA A 955 -42.01 -34.78 5.17
CA ALA A 955 -41.26 -33.55 5.39
C ALA A 955 -41.62 -32.87 6.73
N ILE A 956 -40.60 -32.35 7.41
CA ILE A 956 -40.71 -31.41 8.53
C ILE A 956 -39.92 -30.14 8.25
N LEU A 957 -40.40 -29.02 8.76
CA LEU A 957 -39.72 -27.74 8.74
C LEU A 957 -39.33 -27.35 10.17
N TYR A 958 -38.05 -27.44 10.47
CA TYR A 958 -37.51 -27.26 11.82
C TYR A 958 -36.60 -26.04 11.90
N ALA A 959 -36.88 -25.12 12.82
CA ALA A 959 -36.03 -24.01 13.19
C ALA A 959 -35.16 -24.43 14.39
N PRO A 960 -33.86 -24.72 14.23
CA PRO A 960 -32.98 -24.96 15.37
C PRO A 960 -32.84 -23.70 16.24
N GLU A 961 -32.59 -23.85 17.54
CA GLU A 961 -32.17 -22.73 18.38
C GLU A 961 -30.80 -22.22 17.92
N ILE A 962 -30.67 -20.90 17.77
CA ILE A 962 -29.41 -20.24 17.45
C ILE A 962 -29.33 -18.97 18.29
N ALA A 963 -28.39 -18.95 19.23
CA ALA A 963 -28.19 -17.83 20.15
C ALA A 963 -28.11 -16.50 19.40
N ASP A 964 -28.81 -15.49 19.94
CA ASP A 964 -28.99 -14.15 19.38
C ASP A 964 -29.60 -14.10 17.96
N PHE A 965 -30.04 -15.21 17.37
CA PHE A 965 -30.62 -15.23 16.03
C PHE A 965 -32.10 -15.63 16.08
N GLN A 966 -32.40 -16.86 16.51
CA GLN A 966 -33.76 -17.42 16.55
C GLN A 966 -33.95 -18.41 17.71
N GLN A 967 -35.20 -18.59 18.11
CA GLN A 967 -35.61 -19.63 19.08
C GLN A 967 -35.96 -20.93 18.35
N GLU A 968 -35.90 -22.06 19.06
CA GLU A 968 -36.33 -23.34 18.51
C GLU A 968 -37.83 -23.32 18.16
N HIS A 969 -38.19 -23.83 16.99
CA HIS A 969 -39.58 -23.98 16.58
C HIS A 969 -39.74 -25.08 15.52
N THR A 970 -40.93 -25.70 15.43
CA THR A 970 -41.27 -26.62 14.34
C THR A 970 -42.52 -26.12 13.65
N PHE A 971 -42.41 -25.78 12.37
CA PHE A 971 -43.51 -25.34 11.54
C PHE A 971 -44.12 -26.52 10.79
N GLY A 972 -45.43 -26.49 10.56
CA GLY A 972 -46.06 -27.31 9.53
C GLY A 972 -45.57 -26.91 8.13
N ILE A 973 -45.46 -27.86 7.20
CA ILE A 973 -44.88 -27.58 5.87
C ILE A 973 -45.65 -26.52 5.07
N ASN A 974 -46.95 -26.38 5.33
CA ASN A 974 -47.87 -25.41 4.71
C ASN A 974 -48.29 -24.29 5.69
N GLU A 975 -47.68 -24.26 6.88
CA GLU A 975 -47.97 -23.24 7.89
C GLU A 975 -47.43 -21.88 7.43
N SER A 976 -48.14 -20.82 7.81
CA SER A 976 -47.67 -19.46 7.57
C SER A 976 -46.52 -19.12 8.53
N ILE A 977 -45.42 -18.60 8.01
CA ILE A 977 -44.22 -18.28 8.79
C ILE A 977 -44.17 -16.77 9.02
N PRO A 978 -44.15 -16.29 10.28
CA PRO A 978 -43.97 -14.87 10.58
C PRO A 978 -42.49 -14.49 10.42
N VAL A 979 -42.21 -13.42 9.67
CA VAL A 979 -40.85 -12.92 9.44
C VAL A 979 -40.81 -11.43 9.74
N GLY A 980 -40.16 -11.05 10.83
CA GLY A 980 -40.07 -9.65 11.25
C GLY A 980 -39.33 -8.78 10.22
N SER A 981 -39.62 -7.48 10.23
CA SER A 981 -38.95 -6.47 9.42
C SER A 981 -37.43 -6.55 9.58
N LYS A 982 -36.70 -6.65 8.46
CA LYS A 982 -35.23 -6.81 8.40
C LYS A 982 -34.69 -8.00 9.20
N LYS A 983 -35.53 -8.99 9.50
CA LYS A 983 -35.17 -10.25 10.18
C LYS A 983 -35.37 -11.44 9.25
N GLY A 984 -35.16 -12.64 9.78
CA GLY A 984 -35.13 -13.86 8.99
C GLY A 984 -35.12 -15.12 9.85
N TRP A 985 -35.10 -16.26 9.17
CA TRP A 985 -35.05 -17.60 9.76
C TRP A 985 -34.01 -18.47 9.04
N LEU A 986 -33.39 -19.36 9.79
CA LEU A 986 -32.64 -20.51 9.29
C LEU A 986 -33.45 -21.77 9.63
N LEU A 987 -34.03 -22.39 8.61
CA LEU A 987 -34.93 -23.55 8.78
C LEU A 987 -34.37 -24.78 8.08
N ILE A 988 -34.48 -25.96 8.67
CA ILE A 988 -34.07 -27.23 8.08
C ILE A 988 -35.31 -27.98 7.61
N VAL A 989 -35.36 -28.29 6.32
CA VAL A 989 -36.32 -29.23 5.72
C VAL A 989 -35.67 -30.61 5.65
N LYS A 990 -36.33 -31.61 6.23
CA LYS A 990 -35.87 -33.01 6.19
C LYS A 990 -37.04 -33.98 6.35
N GLU A 991 -36.82 -35.26 6.06
CA GLU A 991 -37.81 -36.31 6.37
C GLU A 991 -37.83 -36.63 7.88
N LYS A 992 -39.02 -36.91 8.42
CA LYS A 992 -39.17 -37.53 9.75
C LYS A 992 -38.48 -38.89 9.73
N LYS A 993 -37.56 -39.09 10.66
CA LYS A 993 -36.96 -40.40 10.92
C LYS A 993 -37.97 -41.36 11.53
#